data_AF-A0A369AGY1-F1
#
_entry.id   AF-A0A369AGY1-F1
#
_cell.length_a   1.000
_cell.length_b   1.000
_cell.length_c   1.000
_cell.angle_alpha   90.00
_cell.angle_beta   90.00
_cell.angle_gamma   90.00
#
_symmetry.space_group_name_H-M   'P 1'
#
loop_
_entity.id
_entity.type
_entity.pdbx_description
1 polymer ?
#
loop_
_entity_poly.entity_id
_entity_poly.type
_entity_poly.pdbx_seq_one_letter_code
_entity_poly.pdbx_strand_id
1 'polypeptide(L)'
;MIKSGKHNLFDLKTADGCRRLLSLFIVAILVFSFFAALISSDGGKVKVSRLTIDARGAELNIDQYVPAGISDSDKLPCVLLAHGRGATKNVLRGIAEELARRGFVVLNVSAYGMGLSEQPVSDDGGQGAEKFMFFAGPFGELDALNFARTLHYVDPTRIAMYGHSMGSNRIATAAIADSGYYTFNDIMINELVNTFGQSLSRDEISKNADDLAAARLSAEQLAYYKIVRADRKAVYDTRLNTIVLTGSTSAPKADSVLVGGYKVMRECQVNVILINGKYDALGPGTTWNIDGTTQKSVFGGVKIGNWYQVDKENSEYTSIGSLEDTTILNSQALASAISLRSSRIACYSNTSHSEQYFSNENNTYLVKTLSQTLNYNRGNLTDSTTQPLDPSSNIWLLRAFCNLISMVCMLGMMFPIIGLLTKTRFFAPCIAEQYESKSGGVNRTAYWIFSGLTVVFTILALYKANTLGPTWASGAHKFPPNIFKLVTTSAIADWFIIMISISSLIILIGKVLVSKKSTGESGLREMNIKMKFTVFLKMLLIGIIVIASANAMLVIIERLFNQDFRFFQTMFSDMKIKQWVDAIPYMIVFFVMFFVISLSINHSTRTNISERKEMFLTIIINSIGVWLLFIISQLMTINWNGVPFSDFTLSYSMLFFVPLTVFINRKVYKMTRSVWLGALINAMLLSWILVCSTGTADGYYGQNLLDIIFGI
;
A
#
# COMPACT_ATOMS: atom_id res chain seq x y z
N MET A 1 -16.01 4.48 60.57
CA MET A 1 -16.32 4.40 59.12
C MET A 1 -15.03 4.51 58.32
N ILE A 2 -14.50 3.38 57.87
CA ILE A 2 -13.31 3.30 57.03
C ILE A 2 -13.72 3.71 55.62
N LYS A 3 -13.21 4.83 55.10
CA LYS A 3 -13.31 5.17 53.67
C LYS A 3 -12.57 4.11 52.89
N SER A 4 -13.29 3.12 52.34
CA SER A 4 -12.73 2.21 51.35
C SER A 4 -12.27 3.04 50.16
N GLY A 5 -10.96 3.20 50.00
CA GLY A 5 -10.40 3.83 48.81
C GLY A 5 -10.94 3.10 47.59
N LYS A 6 -11.51 3.83 46.62
CA LYS A 6 -11.93 3.25 45.34
C LYS A 6 -10.70 2.58 44.71
N HIS A 7 -10.56 1.27 44.88
CA HIS A 7 -9.58 0.48 44.16
C HIS A 7 -9.92 0.62 42.67
N ASN A 8 -8.98 1.17 41.91
CA ASN A 8 -9.19 1.40 40.50
C ASN A 8 -9.28 0.02 39.83
N LEU A 9 -10.45 -0.35 39.31
CA LEU A 9 -10.69 -1.70 38.79
C LEU A 9 -9.74 -2.08 37.64
N PHE A 10 -9.23 -1.07 36.93
CA PHE A 10 -8.31 -1.19 35.81
C PHE A 10 -7.00 -0.46 36.13
N ASP A 11 -5.95 -1.21 36.47
CA ASP A 11 -4.60 -0.67 36.70
C ASP A 11 -3.51 -1.66 36.32
N LEU A 12 -2.27 -1.18 36.16
CA LEU A 12 -1.10 -2.03 35.87
C LEU A 12 -0.33 -2.42 37.15
N LYS A 13 -0.79 -1.97 38.31
CA LYS A 13 -0.11 -2.14 39.62
C LYS A 13 -0.41 -3.51 40.21
N THR A 14 -1.63 -4.01 40.05
CA THR A 14 -2.09 -5.30 40.56
C THR A 14 -2.20 -6.34 39.45
N ALA A 15 -2.08 -7.63 39.79
CA ALA A 15 -2.26 -8.70 38.80
C ALA A 15 -3.71 -8.72 38.27
N ASP A 16 -4.70 -8.52 39.13
CA ASP A 16 -6.11 -8.51 38.74
C ASP A 16 -6.45 -7.30 37.87
N GLY A 17 -5.90 -6.12 38.17
CA GLY A 17 -5.99 -4.94 37.30
C GLY A 17 -5.43 -5.23 35.90
N CYS A 18 -4.26 -5.87 35.82
CA CYS A 18 -3.67 -6.26 34.53
C CYS A 18 -4.56 -7.26 33.77
N ARG A 19 -5.11 -8.30 34.44
CA ARG A 19 -6.01 -9.28 33.81
C ARG A 19 -7.26 -8.63 33.24
N ARG A 20 -7.87 -7.70 33.99
CA ARG A 20 -9.07 -6.96 33.55
C ARG A 20 -8.78 -6.06 32.35
N LEU A 21 -7.64 -5.34 32.37
CA LEU A 21 -7.20 -4.53 31.23
C LEU A 21 -6.92 -5.40 30.00
N LEU A 22 -6.22 -6.52 30.16
CA LEU A 22 -5.95 -7.45 29.08
C LEU A 22 -7.25 -7.98 28.46
N SER A 23 -8.20 -8.40 29.30
CA SER A 23 -9.51 -8.89 28.87
C SER A 23 -10.29 -7.81 28.11
N LEU A 24 -10.28 -6.57 28.61
CA LEU A 24 -10.93 -5.43 27.95
C LEU A 24 -10.35 -5.20 26.54
N PHE A 25 -9.02 -5.18 26.41
CA PHE A 25 -8.39 -4.99 25.11
C PHE A 25 -8.68 -6.13 24.15
N ILE A 26 -8.63 -7.39 24.60
CA ILE A 26 -8.96 -8.55 23.77
C ILE A 26 -10.42 -8.47 23.28
N VAL A 27 -11.37 -8.18 24.18
CA VAL A 27 -12.79 -8.02 23.80
C VAL A 27 -12.96 -6.88 22.79
N ALA A 28 -12.32 -5.73 23.02
CA ALA A 28 -12.39 -4.61 22.09
C ALA A 28 -11.82 -4.99 20.71
N ILE A 29 -10.67 -5.66 20.65
CA ILE A 29 -10.08 -6.16 19.39
C ILE A 29 -11.09 -7.03 18.64
N LEU A 30 -11.72 -8.00 19.30
CA LEU A 30 -12.69 -8.89 18.67
C LEU A 30 -13.94 -8.14 18.18
N VAL A 31 -14.48 -7.22 18.98
CA VAL A 31 -15.68 -6.44 18.64
C VAL A 31 -15.44 -5.51 17.46
N PHE A 32 -14.35 -4.74 17.47
CA PHE A 32 -14.06 -3.81 16.38
C PHE A 32 -13.62 -4.55 15.10
N SER A 33 -12.93 -5.69 15.22
CA SER A 33 -12.63 -6.54 14.05
C SER A 33 -13.90 -7.15 13.46
N PHE A 34 -14.87 -7.55 14.28
CA PHE A 34 -16.18 -8.00 13.81
C PHE A 34 -16.92 -6.91 13.02
N PHE A 35 -17.00 -5.69 13.55
CA PHE A 35 -17.62 -4.57 12.83
C PHE A 35 -16.88 -4.23 11.54
N ALA A 36 -15.54 -4.25 11.55
CA ALA A 36 -14.75 -4.10 10.34
C ALA A 36 -15.10 -5.15 9.27
N ALA A 37 -15.30 -6.42 9.67
CA ALA A 37 -15.73 -7.48 8.76
C ALA A 37 -17.14 -7.28 8.20
N LEU A 38 -18.08 -6.81 9.03
CA LEU A 38 -19.43 -6.45 8.55
C LEU A 38 -19.37 -5.34 7.50
N ILE A 39 -18.50 -4.34 7.68
CA ILE A 39 -18.33 -3.25 6.72
C ILE A 39 -17.65 -3.76 5.44
N SER A 40 -16.54 -4.52 5.55
CA SER A 40 -15.83 -5.10 4.41
C SER A 40 -16.72 -6.00 3.54
N SER A 41 -17.71 -6.66 4.15
CA SER A 41 -18.64 -7.59 3.47
C SER A 41 -19.96 -6.94 3.02
N ASP A 42 -20.12 -5.62 3.15
CA ASP A 42 -21.38 -4.90 2.89
C ASP A 42 -22.59 -5.52 3.63
N GLY A 43 -22.39 -5.90 4.90
CA GLY A 43 -23.38 -6.59 5.70
C GLY A 43 -23.64 -8.04 5.27
N GLY A 44 -22.63 -8.72 4.71
CA GLY A 44 -22.72 -10.11 4.24
C GLY A 44 -23.12 -10.29 2.77
N LYS A 45 -23.30 -9.20 2.02
CA LYS A 45 -23.59 -9.24 0.57
C LYS A 45 -22.36 -9.49 -0.29
N VAL A 46 -21.16 -9.38 0.29
CA VAL A 46 -19.88 -9.69 -0.36
C VAL A 46 -19.17 -10.77 0.43
N LYS A 47 -18.85 -11.87 -0.24
CA LYS A 47 -17.91 -12.89 0.24
C LYS A 47 -16.49 -12.37 0.04
N VAL A 48 -15.72 -12.32 1.12
CA VAL A 48 -14.29 -11.95 1.08
C VAL A 48 -13.45 -13.17 1.47
N SER A 49 -12.50 -13.54 0.62
CA SER A 49 -11.61 -14.69 0.86
C SER A 49 -10.18 -14.37 0.44
N ARG A 50 -9.21 -14.91 1.18
CA ARG A 50 -7.79 -14.92 0.79
C ARG A 50 -7.53 -16.21 0.00
N LEU A 51 -6.93 -16.09 -1.18
CA LEU A 51 -6.53 -17.23 -2.01
C LEU A 51 -5.09 -17.06 -2.49
N THR A 52 -4.52 -18.18 -2.89
CA THR A 52 -3.18 -18.24 -3.48
C THR A 52 -3.28 -18.99 -4.80
N ILE A 53 -2.63 -18.46 -5.84
CA ILE A 53 -2.41 -19.20 -7.09
C ILE A 53 -0.92 -19.49 -7.23
N ASP A 54 -0.58 -20.64 -7.79
CA ASP A 54 0.79 -20.98 -8.14
C ASP A 54 0.83 -21.36 -9.61
N ALA A 55 1.17 -20.38 -10.45
CA ALA A 55 1.31 -20.56 -11.89
C ALA A 55 2.75 -20.85 -12.32
N ARG A 56 3.74 -20.66 -11.42
CA ARG A 56 5.16 -20.54 -11.78
C ARG A 56 6.13 -21.20 -10.78
N GLY A 57 5.62 -22.07 -9.91
CA GLY A 57 6.37 -22.55 -8.74
C GLY A 57 6.61 -21.45 -7.72
N ALA A 58 5.72 -20.46 -7.64
CA ALA A 58 5.77 -19.36 -6.69
C ALA A 58 4.35 -18.90 -6.35
N GLU A 59 4.03 -18.89 -5.06
CA GLU A 59 2.71 -18.47 -4.59
C GLU A 59 2.46 -16.98 -4.85
N LEU A 60 1.40 -16.65 -5.57
CA LEU A 60 0.86 -15.30 -5.71
C LEU A 60 -0.37 -15.13 -4.80
N ASN A 61 -0.31 -14.16 -3.90
CA ASN A 61 -1.31 -13.96 -2.87
C ASN A 61 -2.38 -12.92 -3.27
N ILE A 62 -3.65 -13.31 -3.20
CA ILE A 62 -4.79 -12.53 -3.71
C ILE A 62 -5.89 -12.45 -2.64
N ASP A 63 -6.47 -11.28 -2.43
CA ASP A 63 -7.76 -11.17 -1.74
C ASP A 63 -8.86 -11.07 -2.80
N GLN A 64 -9.82 -11.99 -2.72
CA GLN A 64 -10.93 -12.10 -3.64
C GLN A 64 -12.22 -11.62 -2.96
N TYR A 65 -12.94 -10.73 -3.64
CA TYR A 65 -14.23 -10.20 -3.24
C TYR A 65 -15.26 -10.60 -4.29
N VAL A 66 -16.33 -11.26 -3.86
CA VAL A 66 -17.36 -11.81 -4.76
C VAL A 66 -18.74 -11.49 -4.19
N PRO A 67 -19.70 -11.01 -4.99
CA PRO A 67 -21.09 -10.90 -4.54
C PRO A 67 -21.60 -12.25 -3.98
N ALA A 68 -22.29 -12.20 -2.86
CA ALA A 68 -22.83 -13.39 -2.21
C ALA A 68 -24.01 -13.96 -3.00
N GLY A 69 -24.14 -15.29 -3.01
CA GLY A 69 -25.27 -15.99 -3.63
C GLY A 69 -25.17 -16.21 -5.14
N ILE A 70 -24.02 -15.93 -5.76
CA ILE A 70 -23.79 -16.19 -7.19
C ILE A 70 -23.43 -17.65 -7.47
N SER A 71 -23.60 -18.05 -8.72
CA SER A 71 -23.35 -19.37 -9.30
C SER A 71 -22.36 -19.28 -10.47
N ASP A 72 -21.90 -20.41 -10.97
CA ASP A 72 -21.07 -20.52 -12.18
C ASP A 72 -21.79 -20.07 -13.47
N SER A 73 -23.12 -20.03 -13.46
CA SER A 73 -23.93 -19.53 -14.59
C SER A 73 -23.90 -18.00 -14.70
N ASP A 74 -23.65 -17.29 -13.59
CA ASP A 74 -23.53 -15.83 -13.59
C ASP A 74 -22.35 -15.36 -14.45
N LYS A 75 -22.41 -14.12 -14.93
CA LYS A 75 -21.36 -13.51 -15.77
C LYS A 75 -21.15 -12.08 -15.30
N LEU A 76 -20.32 -11.93 -14.28
CA LEU A 76 -20.05 -10.65 -13.63
C LEU A 76 -18.77 -10.01 -14.15
N PRO A 77 -18.72 -8.67 -14.27
CA PRO A 77 -17.47 -7.97 -14.54
C PRO A 77 -16.48 -8.13 -13.38
N CYS A 78 -15.19 -8.16 -13.71
CA CYS A 78 -14.10 -8.35 -12.77
C CYS A 78 -13.12 -7.18 -12.83
N VAL A 79 -12.61 -6.75 -11.66
CA VAL A 79 -11.56 -5.73 -11.56
C VAL A 79 -10.38 -6.29 -10.78
N LEU A 80 -9.19 -6.30 -11.38
CA LEU A 80 -7.94 -6.65 -10.70
C LEU A 80 -7.26 -5.40 -10.18
N LEU A 81 -6.67 -5.45 -8.98
CA LEU A 81 -6.02 -4.30 -8.36
C LEU A 81 -4.53 -4.58 -8.10
N ALA A 82 -3.68 -3.68 -8.61
CA ALA A 82 -2.22 -3.74 -8.55
C ALA A 82 -1.64 -2.57 -7.74
N HIS A 83 -0.93 -2.87 -6.65
CA HIS A 83 -0.38 -1.86 -5.74
C HIS A 83 0.95 -1.24 -6.20
N GLY A 84 1.27 -0.07 -5.64
CA GLY A 84 2.54 0.63 -5.88
C GLY A 84 3.77 -0.04 -5.24
N ARG A 85 4.95 0.51 -5.52
CA ARG A 85 6.21 0.05 -4.91
C ARG A 85 6.22 0.36 -3.41
N GLY A 86 6.79 -0.53 -2.59
CA GLY A 86 6.87 -0.32 -1.13
C GLY A 86 5.54 -0.47 -0.41
N ALA A 87 4.55 -1.06 -1.07
CA ALA A 87 3.25 -1.40 -0.51
C ALA A 87 2.91 -2.85 -0.85
N THR A 88 1.77 -3.32 -0.36
CA THR A 88 1.17 -4.62 -0.71
C THR A 88 -0.28 -4.39 -1.10
N LYS A 89 -1.02 -5.43 -1.51
CA LYS A 89 -2.47 -5.35 -1.80
C LYS A 89 -3.27 -4.66 -0.68
N ASN A 90 -2.76 -4.69 0.55
CA ASN A 90 -3.41 -4.14 1.73
C ASN A 90 -3.73 -2.64 1.63
N VAL A 91 -2.93 -1.85 0.93
CA VAL A 91 -3.23 -0.41 0.76
C VAL A 91 -4.43 -0.16 -0.17
N LEU A 92 -4.77 -1.13 -1.02
CA LEU A 92 -5.89 -1.07 -1.96
C LEU A 92 -7.19 -1.68 -1.42
N ARG A 93 -7.19 -2.19 -0.18
CA ARG A 93 -8.36 -2.83 0.43
C ARG A 93 -9.62 -1.93 0.42
N GLY A 94 -9.46 -0.64 0.66
CA GLY A 94 -10.59 0.30 0.59
C GLY A 94 -11.20 0.39 -0.80
N ILE A 95 -10.37 0.48 -1.84
CA ILE A 95 -10.82 0.49 -3.23
C ILE A 95 -11.52 -0.84 -3.58
N ALA A 96 -10.94 -1.98 -3.14
CA ALA A 96 -11.54 -3.29 -3.36
C ALA A 96 -12.95 -3.42 -2.77
N GLU A 97 -13.13 -2.95 -1.53
CA GLU A 97 -14.42 -2.95 -0.86
C GLU A 97 -15.44 -2.05 -1.58
N GLU A 98 -15.04 -0.86 -2.04
CA GLU A 98 -15.95 0.05 -2.76
C GLU A 98 -16.40 -0.52 -4.11
N LEU A 99 -15.52 -1.20 -4.83
CA LEU A 99 -15.87 -1.89 -6.07
C LEU A 99 -16.75 -3.12 -5.79
N ALA A 100 -16.43 -3.93 -4.79
CA ALA A 100 -17.21 -5.13 -4.48
C ALA A 100 -18.65 -4.81 -4.04
N ARG A 101 -18.86 -3.71 -3.30
CA ARG A 101 -20.20 -3.18 -2.94
C ARG A 101 -21.05 -2.82 -4.15
N ARG A 102 -20.42 -2.54 -5.28
CA ARG A 102 -21.06 -2.25 -6.57
C ARG A 102 -21.27 -3.50 -7.41
N GLY A 103 -21.05 -4.68 -6.82
CA GLY A 103 -21.32 -5.97 -7.43
C GLY A 103 -20.21 -6.48 -8.37
N PHE A 104 -19.06 -5.81 -8.43
CA PHE A 104 -17.91 -6.30 -9.18
C PHE A 104 -17.28 -7.49 -8.46
N VAL A 105 -16.78 -8.46 -9.23
CA VAL A 105 -15.76 -9.38 -8.71
C VAL A 105 -14.46 -8.59 -8.61
N VAL A 106 -13.75 -8.68 -7.48
CA VAL A 106 -12.48 -7.98 -7.30
C VAL A 106 -11.38 -8.94 -6.89
N LEU A 107 -10.26 -8.90 -7.59
CA LEU A 107 -9.03 -9.59 -7.22
C LEU A 107 -7.97 -8.55 -6.83
N ASN A 108 -7.67 -8.44 -5.55
CA ASN A 108 -6.66 -7.53 -5.04
C ASN A 108 -5.35 -8.29 -4.85
N VAL A 109 -4.33 -7.96 -5.65
CA VAL A 109 -3.16 -8.81 -5.88
C VAL A 109 -1.95 -8.20 -5.18
N SER A 110 -1.20 -9.03 -4.43
CA SER A 110 0.15 -8.66 -4.02
C SER A 110 1.11 -9.11 -5.11
N ALA A 111 1.86 -8.18 -5.70
CA ALA A 111 2.84 -8.49 -6.74
C ALA A 111 3.89 -9.50 -6.26
N TYR A 112 4.50 -10.25 -7.18
CA TYR A 112 5.58 -11.18 -6.83
C TYR A 112 6.68 -10.47 -6.02
N GLY A 113 7.12 -11.11 -4.93
CA GLY A 113 8.10 -10.58 -3.98
C GLY A 113 7.60 -9.49 -3.03
N MET A 114 6.29 -9.23 -2.99
CA MET A 114 5.66 -8.25 -2.11
C MET A 114 4.62 -8.92 -1.21
N GLY A 115 4.49 -8.47 0.04
CA GLY A 115 3.56 -9.09 1.00
C GLY A 115 3.85 -10.58 1.16
N LEU A 116 2.82 -11.42 1.05
CA LEU A 116 2.97 -12.88 1.14
C LEU A 116 3.33 -13.56 -0.18
N SER A 117 3.31 -12.82 -1.29
CA SER A 117 3.64 -13.36 -2.61
C SER A 117 5.12 -13.68 -2.69
N GLU A 118 5.43 -14.84 -3.26
CA GLU A 118 6.80 -15.30 -3.47
C GLU A 118 7.38 -14.68 -4.73
N GLN A 119 8.65 -14.97 -5.00
CA GLN A 119 9.29 -14.57 -6.25
C GLN A 119 9.54 -15.82 -7.09
N PRO A 120 8.97 -15.92 -8.30
CA PRO A 120 9.32 -16.99 -9.23
C PRO A 120 10.73 -16.76 -9.78
N VAL A 121 11.38 -17.83 -10.26
CA VAL A 121 12.66 -17.73 -10.96
C VAL A 121 12.51 -16.90 -12.24
N SER A 122 11.37 -17.01 -12.93
CA SER A 122 10.99 -16.15 -14.04
C SER A 122 9.60 -15.58 -13.81
N ASP A 123 9.46 -14.26 -13.92
CA ASP A 123 8.15 -13.61 -13.80
C ASP A 123 7.23 -13.91 -15.01
N ASP A 124 6.02 -13.37 -14.95
CA ASP A 124 5.00 -13.45 -15.99
C ASP A 124 5.26 -12.59 -17.22
N GLY A 125 6.32 -11.77 -17.19
CA GLY A 125 6.89 -11.11 -18.35
C GLY A 125 8.04 -11.87 -19.02
N GLY A 126 8.44 -13.03 -18.47
CA GLY A 126 9.57 -13.81 -18.96
C GLY A 126 10.95 -13.34 -18.48
N GLN A 127 11.00 -12.49 -17.46
CA GLN A 127 12.24 -12.02 -16.86
C GLN A 127 12.74 -13.03 -15.82
N GLY A 128 13.83 -13.73 -16.16
CA GLY A 128 14.51 -14.67 -15.26
C GLY A 128 15.30 -13.98 -14.14
N ALA A 129 15.73 -14.75 -13.14
CA ALA A 129 16.45 -14.27 -11.95
C ALA A 129 17.71 -13.45 -12.27
N GLU A 130 18.45 -13.80 -13.34
CA GLU A 130 19.64 -13.06 -13.81
C GLU A 130 19.31 -11.71 -14.47
N LYS A 131 18.09 -11.56 -14.99
CA LYS A 131 17.60 -10.37 -15.70
C LYS A 131 16.42 -9.73 -14.98
N PHE A 132 16.31 -9.96 -13.68
CA PHE A 132 15.21 -9.46 -12.89
C PHE A 132 15.28 -7.93 -12.85
N MET A 133 14.40 -7.26 -13.59
CA MET A 133 14.28 -5.81 -13.55
C MET A 133 12.98 -5.44 -12.86
N PHE A 134 13.09 -4.96 -11.62
CA PHE A 134 11.90 -4.51 -10.88
C PHE A 134 11.05 -3.49 -11.65
N PHE A 135 11.69 -2.67 -12.48
CA PHE A 135 11.03 -1.61 -13.26
C PHE A 135 10.34 -2.08 -14.55
N ALA A 136 10.41 -3.36 -14.87
CA ALA A 136 9.79 -3.94 -16.07
C ALA A 136 8.92 -5.14 -15.69
N GLY A 137 7.94 -5.48 -16.53
CA GLY A 137 7.15 -6.69 -16.37
C GLY A 137 5.84 -6.53 -15.58
N PRO A 138 4.95 -7.54 -15.66
CA PRO A 138 3.66 -7.51 -15.00
C PRO A 138 3.71 -7.91 -13.52
N PHE A 139 4.69 -8.71 -13.08
CA PHE A 139 4.92 -9.08 -11.68
C PHE A 139 3.74 -9.81 -11.00
N GLY A 140 3.11 -10.71 -11.75
CA GLY A 140 1.99 -11.56 -11.32
C GLY A 140 0.62 -11.04 -11.79
N GLU A 141 0.55 -9.83 -12.32
CA GLU A 141 -0.70 -9.24 -12.79
C GLU A 141 -1.24 -9.91 -14.06
N LEU A 142 -0.38 -10.46 -14.93
CA LEU A 142 -0.81 -11.24 -16.09
C LEU A 142 -1.28 -12.65 -15.68
N ASP A 143 -0.59 -13.27 -14.71
CA ASP A 143 -1.04 -14.55 -14.14
C ASP A 143 -2.41 -14.40 -13.44
N ALA A 144 -2.60 -13.31 -12.68
CA ALA A 144 -3.87 -13.01 -12.04
C ALA A 144 -4.99 -12.75 -13.07
N LEU A 145 -4.69 -12.06 -14.17
CA LEU A 145 -5.65 -11.85 -15.28
C LEU A 145 -6.07 -13.19 -15.90
N ASN A 146 -5.12 -14.08 -16.15
CA ASN A 146 -5.41 -15.41 -16.68
C ASN A 146 -6.22 -16.25 -15.69
N PHE A 147 -5.91 -16.19 -14.40
CA PHE A 147 -6.71 -16.83 -13.37
C PHE A 147 -8.15 -16.29 -13.33
N ALA A 148 -8.35 -14.98 -13.45
CA ALA A 148 -9.69 -14.37 -13.47
C ALA A 148 -10.58 -14.96 -14.58
N ARG A 149 -10.01 -15.26 -15.75
CA ARG A 149 -10.72 -15.89 -16.87
C ARG A 149 -11.11 -17.36 -16.62
N THR A 150 -10.49 -18.03 -15.66
CA THR A 150 -10.87 -19.40 -15.27
C THR A 150 -12.08 -19.44 -14.33
N LEU A 151 -12.46 -18.30 -13.74
CA LEU A 151 -13.61 -18.22 -12.85
C LEU A 151 -14.89 -18.20 -13.69
N HIS A 152 -15.67 -19.29 -13.65
CA HIS A 152 -16.88 -19.44 -14.46
C HIS A 152 -17.90 -18.31 -14.29
N TYR A 153 -17.98 -17.72 -13.10
CA TYR A 153 -18.89 -16.62 -12.78
C TYR A 153 -18.40 -15.24 -13.25
N VAL A 154 -17.18 -15.15 -13.79
CA VAL A 154 -16.61 -13.93 -14.36
C VAL A 154 -16.92 -13.89 -15.86
N ASP A 155 -17.34 -12.72 -16.35
CA ASP A 155 -17.45 -12.45 -17.78
C ASP A 155 -16.07 -12.12 -18.36
N PRO A 156 -15.48 -12.98 -19.21
CA PRO A 156 -14.14 -12.77 -19.72
C PRO A 156 -14.04 -11.56 -20.66
N THR A 157 -15.16 -11.01 -21.14
CA THR A 157 -15.20 -9.82 -22.01
C THR A 157 -15.24 -8.51 -21.21
N ARG A 158 -15.47 -8.58 -19.90
CA ARG A 158 -15.61 -7.43 -18.99
C ARG A 158 -14.64 -7.50 -17.81
N ILE A 159 -13.35 -7.63 -18.12
CA ILE A 159 -12.28 -7.56 -17.12
C ILE A 159 -11.53 -6.22 -17.23
N ALA A 160 -11.38 -5.53 -16.10
CA ALA A 160 -10.54 -4.34 -15.98
C ALA A 160 -9.39 -4.55 -14.98
N MET A 161 -8.36 -3.73 -15.08
CA MET A 161 -7.28 -3.67 -14.10
C MET A 161 -7.11 -2.23 -13.59
N TYR A 162 -6.85 -2.08 -12.31
CA TYR A 162 -6.52 -0.83 -11.65
C TYR A 162 -5.09 -0.91 -11.13
N GLY A 163 -4.29 0.11 -11.41
CA GLY A 163 -2.90 0.19 -10.96
C GLY A 163 -2.65 1.51 -10.26
N HIS A 164 -1.87 1.48 -9.18
CA HIS A 164 -1.34 2.69 -8.54
C HIS A 164 0.18 2.72 -8.67
N SER A 165 0.74 3.86 -9.11
CA SER A 165 2.18 4.08 -9.21
C SER A 165 2.86 2.97 -10.03
N MET A 166 3.77 2.21 -9.42
CA MET A 166 4.38 1.04 -10.05
C MET A 166 3.37 -0.03 -10.50
N GLY A 167 2.23 -0.16 -9.83
CA GLY A 167 1.10 -0.99 -10.26
C GLY A 167 0.54 -0.56 -11.61
N SER A 168 0.52 0.74 -11.92
CA SER A 168 0.10 1.25 -13.24
C SER A 168 1.02 0.75 -14.36
N ASN A 169 2.34 0.74 -14.13
CA ASN A 169 3.31 0.23 -15.10
C ASN A 169 3.14 -1.28 -15.33
N ARG A 170 2.84 -2.03 -14.27
CA ARG A 170 2.61 -3.48 -14.33
C ARG A 170 1.38 -3.82 -15.16
N ILE A 171 0.25 -3.17 -14.88
CA ILE A 171 -0.98 -3.44 -15.63
C ILE A 171 -0.91 -2.91 -17.07
N ALA A 172 -0.13 -1.85 -17.32
CA ALA A 172 0.16 -1.40 -18.69
C ALA A 172 0.96 -2.47 -19.46
N THR A 173 1.94 -3.10 -18.82
CA THR A 173 2.70 -4.21 -19.41
C THR A 173 1.83 -5.45 -19.63
N ALA A 174 0.97 -5.79 -18.65
CA ALA A 174 -0.01 -6.86 -18.79
C ALA A 174 -0.98 -6.60 -19.96
N ALA A 175 -1.47 -5.36 -20.11
CA ALA A 175 -2.35 -4.97 -21.20
C ALA A 175 -1.66 -5.07 -22.57
N ILE A 176 -0.38 -4.68 -22.68
CA ILE A 176 0.39 -4.86 -23.92
C ILE A 176 0.51 -6.35 -24.27
N ALA A 177 0.86 -7.19 -23.29
CA ALA A 177 1.00 -8.63 -23.50
C ALA A 177 -0.32 -9.32 -23.87
N ASP A 178 -1.44 -8.88 -23.28
CA ASP A 178 -2.74 -9.50 -23.45
C ASP A 178 -3.54 -8.95 -24.65
N SER A 179 -3.69 -7.63 -24.71
CA SER A 179 -4.54 -6.96 -25.69
C SER A 179 -3.82 -6.67 -27.01
N GLY A 180 -2.51 -6.41 -26.92
CA GLY A 180 -1.66 -6.06 -28.05
C GLY A 180 -2.09 -4.75 -28.74
N TYR A 181 -1.64 -4.61 -29.98
CA TYR A 181 -1.77 -3.39 -30.77
C TYR A 181 -2.69 -3.53 -32.00
N TYR A 182 -2.99 -4.76 -32.42
CA TYR A 182 -3.81 -5.02 -33.61
C TYR A 182 -5.30 -4.79 -33.34
N THR A 183 -5.93 -3.90 -34.11
CA THR A 183 -7.40 -3.84 -34.16
C THR A 183 -7.96 -5.15 -34.69
N PHE A 184 -9.25 -5.43 -34.46
CA PHE A 184 -9.87 -6.63 -35.04
C PHE A 184 -9.79 -6.64 -36.58
N ASN A 185 -9.90 -5.48 -37.22
CA ASN A 185 -9.74 -5.36 -38.67
C ASN A 185 -8.31 -5.73 -39.10
N ASP A 186 -7.29 -5.22 -38.40
CA ASP A 186 -5.88 -5.53 -38.71
C ASP A 186 -5.61 -7.05 -38.62
N ILE A 187 -6.19 -7.74 -37.64
CA ILE A 187 -6.11 -9.20 -37.51
C ILE A 187 -6.69 -9.86 -38.75
N MET A 188 -7.88 -9.44 -39.19
CA MET A 188 -8.54 -10.04 -40.35
C MET A 188 -7.85 -9.69 -41.68
N ILE A 189 -7.24 -8.51 -41.80
CA ILE A 189 -6.37 -8.15 -42.93
C ILE A 189 -5.17 -9.10 -42.99
N ASN A 190 -4.53 -9.37 -41.84
CA ASN A 190 -3.42 -10.31 -41.76
C ASN A 190 -3.85 -11.75 -42.10
N GLU A 191 -5.05 -12.18 -41.69
CA GLU A 191 -5.60 -13.50 -42.07
C GLU A 191 -5.82 -13.59 -43.59
N LEU A 192 -6.32 -12.54 -44.25
CA LEU A 192 -6.45 -12.52 -45.71
C LEU A 192 -5.11 -12.76 -46.42
N VAL A 193 -4.04 -12.16 -45.93
CA VAL A 193 -2.70 -12.36 -46.50
C VAL A 193 -2.14 -13.74 -46.15
N ASN A 194 -2.10 -14.08 -44.86
CA ASN A 194 -1.38 -15.25 -44.36
C ASN A 194 -2.11 -16.58 -44.63
N THR A 195 -3.44 -16.58 -44.53
CA THR A 195 -4.26 -17.79 -44.62
C THR A 195 -4.89 -17.94 -46.01
N PHE A 196 -5.28 -16.84 -46.65
CA PHE A 196 -5.96 -16.84 -47.96
C PHE A 196 -5.06 -16.42 -49.12
N GLY A 197 -3.77 -16.16 -48.87
CA GLY A 197 -2.77 -15.83 -49.90
C GLY A 197 -3.06 -14.55 -50.66
N GLN A 198 -3.84 -13.62 -50.08
CA GLN A 198 -4.17 -12.36 -50.74
C GLN A 198 -2.98 -11.41 -50.74
N SER A 199 -2.77 -10.72 -51.87
CA SER A 199 -1.86 -9.59 -51.96
C SER A 199 -2.66 -8.29 -51.86
N LEU A 200 -2.39 -7.49 -50.83
CA LEU A 200 -3.08 -6.23 -50.55
C LEU A 200 -2.13 -5.05 -50.77
N SER A 201 -2.63 -3.95 -51.34
CA SER A 201 -1.86 -2.70 -51.42
C SER A 201 -1.84 -1.95 -50.08
N ARG A 202 -0.96 -0.95 -49.96
CA ARG A 202 -0.89 -0.06 -48.79
C ARG A 202 -2.23 0.60 -48.46
N ASP A 203 -3.04 0.96 -49.45
CA ASP A 203 -4.33 1.62 -49.23
C ASP A 203 -5.43 0.62 -48.84
N GLU A 204 -5.24 -0.65 -49.17
CA GLU A 204 -6.23 -1.70 -48.89
C GLU A 204 -6.19 -2.18 -47.46
N ILE A 205 -5.05 -2.11 -46.78
CA ILE A 205 -4.95 -2.52 -45.37
C ILE A 205 -5.79 -1.64 -44.42
N SER A 206 -6.13 -0.43 -44.86
CA SER A 206 -7.01 0.52 -44.16
C SER A 206 -8.50 0.25 -44.38
N LYS A 207 -8.85 -0.57 -45.39
CA LYS A 207 -10.25 -0.91 -45.70
C LYS A 207 -10.76 -2.00 -44.76
N ASN A 208 -12.08 -2.17 -44.76
CA ASN A 208 -12.72 -3.25 -44.03
C ASN A 208 -12.33 -4.61 -44.63
N ALA A 209 -11.76 -5.49 -43.79
CA ALA A 209 -11.34 -6.82 -44.20
C ALA A 209 -12.52 -7.70 -44.67
N ASP A 210 -13.72 -7.52 -44.10
CA ASP A 210 -14.90 -8.28 -44.48
C ASP A 210 -15.34 -7.93 -45.93
N ASP A 211 -15.24 -6.66 -46.31
CA ASP A 211 -15.57 -6.19 -47.67
C ASP A 211 -14.54 -6.70 -48.68
N LEU A 212 -13.24 -6.68 -48.31
CA LEU A 212 -12.17 -7.24 -49.13
C LEU A 212 -12.31 -8.76 -49.30
N ALA A 213 -12.67 -9.47 -48.22
CA ALA A 213 -12.95 -10.90 -48.27
C ALA A 213 -14.11 -11.20 -49.23
N ALA A 214 -15.22 -10.49 -49.12
CA ALA A 214 -16.39 -10.67 -49.97
C ALA A 214 -16.10 -10.39 -51.45
N ALA A 215 -15.24 -9.41 -51.73
CA ALA A 215 -14.87 -9.03 -53.09
C ALA A 215 -13.85 -9.97 -53.76
N ARG A 216 -12.99 -10.65 -52.98
CA ARG A 216 -11.81 -11.34 -53.53
C ARG A 216 -11.79 -12.85 -53.32
N LEU A 217 -12.49 -13.36 -52.30
CA LEU A 217 -12.50 -14.78 -52.00
C LEU A 217 -13.58 -15.50 -52.82
N SER A 218 -13.28 -16.74 -53.22
CA SER A 218 -14.31 -17.65 -53.75
C SER A 218 -15.38 -17.94 -52.69
N ALA A 219 -16.55 -18.44 -53.10
CA ALA A 219 -17.64 -18.76 -52.18
C ALA A 219 -17.22 -19.73 -51.05
N GLU A 220 -16.39 -20.72 -51.38
CA GLU A 220 -15.86 -21.69 -50.40
C GLU A 220 -14.85 -21.03 -49.44
N GLN A 221 -13.91 -20.24 -49.97
CA GLN A 221 -12.96 -19.49 -49.14
C GLN A 221 -13.66 -18.46 -48.26
N LEU A 222 -14.70 -17.80 -48.73
CA LEU A 222 -15.48 -16.85 -47.95
C LEU A 222 -16.25 -17.54 -46.81
N ALA A 223 -16.75 -18.77 -47.04
CA ALA A 223 -17.34 -19.57 -45.98
C ALA A 223 -16.31 -19.92 -44.89
N TYR A 224 -15.11 -20.34 -45.29
CA TYR A 224 -14.02 -20.60 -44.34
C TYR A 224 -13.54 -19.33 -43.63
N TYR A 225 -13.44 -18.20 -44.33
CA TYR A 225 -13.12 -16.89 -43.75
C TYR A 225 -14.08 -16.52 -42.63
N LYS A 226 -15.39 -16.75 -42.80
CA LYS A 226 -16.39 -16.48 -41.76
C LYS A 226 -16.17 -17.32 -40.50
N ILE A 227 -15.71 -18.57 -40.64
CA ILE A 227 -15.34 -19.44 -39.50
C ILE A 227 -14.11 -18.87 -38.80
N VAL A 228 -13.02 -18.62 -39.54
CA VAL A 228 -11.78 -18.02 -38.99
C VAL A 228 -12.09 -16.70 -38.28
N ARG A 229 -12.92 -15.86 -38.90
CA ARG A 229 -13.34 -14.58 -38.33
C ARG A 229 -14.08 -14.76 -37.00
N ALA A 230 -15.00 -15.72 -36.91
CA ALA A 230 -15.72 -16.00 -35.67
C ALA A 230 -14.76 -16.47 -34.57
N ASP A 231 -13.84 -17.37 -34.90
CA ASP A 231 -12.82 -17.87 -33.96
C ASP A 231 -11.90 -16.74 -33.45
N ARG A 232 -11.39 -15.91 -34.37
CA ARG A 232 -10.55 -14.75 -34.03
C ARG A 232 -11.32 -13.73 -33.20
N LYS A 233 -12.60 -13.52 -33.50
CA LYS A 233 -13.46 -12.59 -32.76
C LYS A 233 -13.70 -13.08 -31.34
N ALA A 234 -13.96 -14.37 -31.14
CA ALA A 234 -14.13 -14.97 -29.82
C ALA A 234 -12.88 -14.75 -28.95
N VAL A 235 -11.68 -14.95 -29.48
CA VAL A 235 -10.43 -14.65 -28.75
C VAL A 235 -10.27 -13.14 -28.50
N TYR A 236 -10.46 -12.31 -29.53
CA TYR A 236 -10.31 -10.86 -29.44
C TYR A 236 -11.21 -10.24 -28.37
N ASP A 237 -12.45 -10.72 -28.24
CA ASP A 237 -13.43 -10.18 -27.31
C ASP A 237 -13.13 -10.49 -25.85
N THR A 238 -12.32 -11.51 -25.56
CA THR A 238 -11.89 -11.86 -24.19
C THR A 238 -10.62 -11.12 -23.73
N ARG A 239 -10.02 -10.30 -24.60
CA ARG A 239 -8.90 -9.43 -24.25
C ARG A 239 -9.33 -8.39 -23.22
N LEU A 240 -8.38 -7.95 -22.39
CA LEU A 240 -8.59 -6.97 -21.34
C LEU A 240 -9.40 -5.76 -21.85
N ASN A 241 -10.44 -5.40 -21.11
CA ASN A 241 -11.36 -4.36 -21.55
C ASN A 241 -10.80 -2.97 -21.23
N THR A 242 -10.34 -2.77 -19.99
CA THR A 242 -9.98 -1.45 -19.46
C THR A 242 -8.78 -1.53 -18.51
N ILE A 243 -7.90 -0.54 -18.58
CA ILE A 243 -6.92 -0.23 -17.53
C ILE A 243 -7.19 1.13 -16.90
N VAL A 244 -7.11 1.19 -15.57
CA VAL A 244 -7.17 2.42 -14.79
C VAL A 244 -5.80 2.67 -14.17
N LEU A 245 -5.16 3.73 -14.60
CA LEU A 245 -3.81 4.10 -14.22
C LEU A 245 -3.87 5.29 -13.25
N THR A 246 -3.38 5.10 -12.03
CA THR A 246 -3.28 6.16 -11.02
C THR A 246 -1.83 6.36 -10.59
N GLY A 247 -1.51 7.57 -10.13
CA GLY A 247 -0.14 7.94 -9.77
C GLY A 247 0.86 7.70 -10.91
N SER A 248 0.40 7.83 -12.16
CA SER A 248 1.16 7.48 -13.36
C SER A 248 1.02 8.55 -14.43
N THR A 249 2.15 8.90 -15.06
CA THR A 249 2.19 9.80 -16.22
C THR A 249 2.28 9.07 -17.54
N SER A 250 2.35 7.73 -17.53
CA SER A 250 2.50 6.92 -18.74
C SER A 250 1.39 5.89 -18.87
N ALA A 251 0.76 5.90 -20.03
CA ALA A 251 -0.06 4.81 -20.56
C ALA A 251 0.79 3.94 -21.52
N PRO A 252 0.31 2.75 -21.93
CA PRO A 252 0.91 2.04 -23.05
C PRO A 252 1.11 2.97 -24.24
N LYS A 253 2.35 3.07 -24.72
CA LYS A 253 2.68 3.90 -25.89
C LYS A 253 2.28 3.16 -27.16
N ALA A 254 1.91 3.92 -28.19
CA ALA A 254 1.77 3.39 -29.54
C ALA A 254 3.07 2.69 -29.99
N ASP A 255 2.91 1.61 -30.75
CA ASP A 255 4.01 0.85 -31.31
C ASP A 255 3.75 0.49 -32.78
N SER A 256 4.81 0.12 -33.50
CA SER A 256 4.75 -0.28 -34.90
C SER A 256 4.40 -1.76 -35.01
N VAL A 257 3.33 -2.06 -35.74
CA VAL A 257 2.91 -3.43 -36.05
C VAL A 257 2.82 -3.66 -37.56
N LEU A 258 2.82 -4.94 -37.97
CA LEU A 258 2.73 -5.34 -39.38
C LEU A 258 1.30 -5.71 -39.75
N VAL A 259 0.70 -4.92 -40.64
CA VAL A 259 -0.66 -5.16 -41.15
C VAL A 259 -0.58 -5.33 -42.66
N GLY A 260 -0.98 -6.49 -43.17
CA GLY A 260 -0.86 -6.85 -44.58
C GLY A 260 0.57 -6.75 -45.13
N GLY A 261 1.59 -6.96 -44.28
CA GLY A 261 3.01 -6.81 -44.63
C GLY A 261 3.58 -5.39 -44.49
N TYR A 262 2.76 -4.40 -44.12
CA TYR A 262 3.16 -3.01 -43.99
C TYR A 262 3.27 -2.58 -42.52
N LYS A 263 4.32 -1.81 -42.20
CA LYS A 263 4.45 -1.17 -40.88
C LYS A 263 3.43 -0.05 -40.73
N VAL A 264 2.64 -0.12 -39.65
CA VAL A 264 1.66 0.88 -39.24
C VAL A 264 1.79 1.14 -37.74
N MET A 265 1.56 2.37 -37.30
CA MET A 265 1.53 2.71 -35.87
C MET A 265 0.13 2.40 -35.32
N ARG A 266 0.07 1.82 -34.13
CA ARG A 266 -1.19 1.54 -33.42
C ARG A 266 -1.04 1.82 -31.94
N GLU A 267 -2.11 2.31 -31.32
CA GLU A 267 -2.25 2.31 -29.87
C GLU A 267 -2.54 0.91 -29.34
N CYS A 268 -2.19 0.67 -28.07
CA CYS A 268 -2.61 -0.54 -27.39
C CYS A 268 -4.15 -0.62 -27.35
N GLN A 269 -4.69 -1.80 -27.69
CA GLN A 269 -6.11 -2.04 -27.91
C GLN A 269 -6.84 -2.32 -26.59
N VAL A 270 -6.80 -1.35 -25.68
CA VAL A 270 -7.42 -1.36 -24.36
C VAL A 270 -8.00 0.03 -24.06
N ASN A 271 -9.14 0.11 -23.36
CA ASN A 271 -9.62 1.39 -22.85
C ASN A 271 -8.68 1.91 -21.76
N VAL A 272 -8.30 3.20 -21.78
CA VAL A 272 -7.36 3.76 -20.80
C VAL A 272 -8.01 4.90 -20.03
N ILE A 273 -8.07 4.73 -18.71
CA ILE A 273 -8.53 5.74 -17.77
C ILE A 273 -7.31 6.18 -16.95
N LEU A 274 -7.01 7.48 -16.92
CA LEU A 274 -6.02 8.07 -16.02
C LEU A 274 -6.74 8.78 -14.87
N ILE A 275 -6.42 8.45 -13.62
CA ILE A 275 -6.96 9.15 -12.43
C ILE A 275 -5.79 9.53 -11.53
N ASN A 276 -5.44 10.81 -11.54
CA ASN A 276 -4.18 11.27 -10.98
C ASN A 276 -4.34 12.34 -9.91
N GLY A 277 -3.38 12.40 -8.98
CA GLY A 277 -3.36 13.42 -7.95
C GLY A 277 -2.84 14.75 -8.48
N LYS A 278 -3.57 15.84 -8.27
CA LYS A 278 -3.15 17.20 -8.60
C LYS A 278 -1.85 17.61 -7.88
N TYR A 279 -1.65 17.10 -6.66
CA TYR A 279 -0.48 17.36 -5.82
C TYR A 279 0.52 16.19 -5.82
N ASP A 280 0.43 15.32 -6.83
CA ASP A 280 1.33 14.19 -6.98
C ASP A 280 2.68 14.64 -7.57
N ALA A 281 3.68 14.66 -6.70
CA ALA A 281 5.05 15.05 -7.02
C ALA A 281 5.83 14.03 -7.86
N LEU A 282 5.42 12.77 -7.89
CA LEU A 282 6.15 11.70 -8.59
C LEU A 282 5.82 11.63 -10.09
N GLY A 283 4.98 12.53 -10.57
CA GLY A 283 4.74 12.72 -12.00
C GLY A 283 3.48 13.53 -12.28
N PRO A 284 2.27 12.99 -12.07
CA PRO A 284 1.06 13.55 -12.68
C PRO A 284 0.73 15.00 -12.29
N GLY A 285 0.91 15.36 -11.02
CA GLY A 285 0.66 16.70 -10.49
C GLY A 285 1.64 17.76 -10.99
N THR A 286 2.76 17.35 -11.60
CA THR A 286 3.73 18.23 -12.27
C THR A 286 3.46 18.36 -13.78
N THR A 287 2.54 17.53 -14.30
CA THR A 287 2.33 17.33 -15.75
C THR A 287 0.97 17.76 -16.29
N TRP A 288 0.12 18.43 -15.51
CA TRP A 288 -1.14 18.95 -16.01
C TRP A 288 -1.06 20.46 -16.22
N ASN A 289 -1.71 20.95 -17.27
CA ASN A 289 -1.68 22.35 -17.65
C ASN A 289 -2.72 23.13 -16.84
N ILE A 290 -2.39 24.38 -16.50
CA ILE A 290 -3.26 25.29 -15.73
C ILE A 290 -4.59 25.56 -16.47
N ASP A 291 -4.61 25.40 -17.79
CA ASP A 291 -5.79 25.57 -18.65
C ASP A 291 -6.81 24.41 -18.58
N GLY A 292 -6.55 23.39 -17.75
CA GLY A 292 -7.43 22.24 -17.60
C GLY A 292 -7.21 21.13 -18.64
N THR A 293 -6.07 21.16 -19.33
CA THR A 293 -5.64 20.08 -20.25
C THR A 293 -4.51 19.23 -19.66
N THR A 294 -4.33 18.03 -20.20
CA THR A 294 -3.14 17.21 -19.92
C THR A 294 -1.92 17.78 -20.67
N GLN A 295 -0.71 17.41 -20.25
CA GLN A 295 0.47 17.62 -21.10
C GLN A 295 0.31 16.91 -22.46
N LYS A 296 0.97 17.43 -23.50
CA LYS A 296 0.98 16.80 -24.84
C LYS A 296 1.47 15.35 -24.83
N SER A 297 2.37 14.99 -23.91
CA SER A 297 2.85 13.62 -23.73
C SER A 297 1.77 12.65 -23.25
N VAL A 298 0.70 13.16 -22.65
CA VAL A 298 -0.43 12.40 -22.11
C VAL A 298 -1.63 12.63 -23.03
N PHE A 299 -1.94 11.65 -23.87
CA PHE A 299 -3.03 11.68 -24.84
C PHE A 299 -3.01 12.90 -25.80
N GLY A 300 -1.86 13.52 -26.07
CA GLY A 300 -1.81 14.64 -27.02
C GLY A 300 -2.31 15.99 -26.47
N GLY A 301 -2.60 16.10 -25.17
CA GLY A 301 -3.04 17.35 -24.54
C GLY A 301 -4.56 17.52 -24.49
N VAL A 302 -5.27 16.48 -24.06
CA VAL A 302 -6.73 16.43 -23.98
C VAL A 302 -7.27 17.21 -22.78
N LYS A 303 -8.54 17.62 -22.85
CA LYS A 303 -9.25 18.24 -21.73
C LYS A 303 -9.49 17.22 -20.62
N ILE A 304 -9.18 17.61 -19.38
CA ILE A 304 -9.42 16.79 -18.19
C ILE A 304 -10.93 16.60 -18.00
N GLY A 305 -11.34 15.38 -17.64
CA GLY A 305 -12.73 15.02 -17.42
C GLY A 305 -13.54 14.82 -18.70
N ASN A 306 -12.89 14.69 -19.87
CA ASN A 306 -13.56 14.42 -21.14
C ASN A 306 -13.17 13.04 -21.70
N TRP A 307 -14.15 12.36 -22.29
CA TRP A 307 -13.97 11.14 -23.07
C TRP A 307 -13.46 11.44 -24.48
N TYR A 308 -12.53 10.62 -24.93
CA TYR A 308 -11.96 10.66 -26.27
C TYR A 308 -11.96 9.27 -26.91
N GLN A 309 -12.02 9.23 -28.24
CA GLN A 309 -11.73 8.05 -29.03
C GLN A 309 -10.39 8.23 -29.74
N VAL A 310 -9.54 7.21 -29.69
CA VAL A 310 -8.34 7.14 -30.55
C VAL A 310 -8.77 6.72 -31.96
N ASP A 311 -8.30 7.46 -32.96
CA ASP A 311 -8.45 7.11 -34.36
C ASP A 311 -7.71 5.80 -34.73
N LYS A 312 -8.24 5.09 -35.73
CA LYS A 312 -7.77 3.78 -36.19
C LYS A 312 -6.39 3.83 -36.86
N GLU A 313 -6.02 4.98 -37.45
CA GLU A 313 -4.83 5.08 -38.31
C GLU A 313 -3.66 5.85 -37.70
N ASN A 314 -3.91 6.94 -36.97
CA ASN A 314 -2.86 7.94 -36.66
C ASN A 314 -2.69 8.33 -35.18
N SER A 315 -3.24 7.58 -34.22
CA SER A 315 -3.18 7.93 -32.78
C SER A 315 -3.76 9.31 -32.44
N GLU A 316 -4.64 9.87 -33.29
CA GLU A 316 -5.34 11.12 -33.03
C GLU A 316 -6.51 10.92 -32.06
N TYR A 317 -6.82 11.93 -31.24
CA TYR A 317 -7.83 11.86 -30.20
C TYR A 317 -9.04 12.71 -30.56
N THR A 318 -10.18 12.08 -30.82
CA THR A 318 -11.45 12.78 -31.10
C THR A 318 -12.27 12.91 -29.82
N SER A 319 -12.63 14.14 -29.45
CA SER A 319 -13.46 14.39 -28.26
C SER A 319 -14.87 13.84 -28.44
N ILE A 320 -15.36 13.11 -27.45
CA ILE A 320 -16.72 12.57 -27.41
C ILE A 320 -17.62 13.44 -26.53
N GLY A 321 -17.17 13.79 -25.31
CA GLY A 321 -17.95 14.61 -24.37
C GLY A 321 -17.45 14.55 -22.93
N SER A 322 -18.06 15.30 -22.03
CA SER A 322 -17.69 15.36 -20.61
C SER A 322 -18.08 14.08 -19.86
N LEU A 323 -17.33 13.73 -18.82
CA LEU A 323 -17.65 12.61 -17.92
C LEU A 323 -18.99 12.81 -17.19
N GLU A 324 -19.38 14.07 -16.95
CA GLU A 324 -20.60 14.39 -16.20
C GLU A 324 -21.86 14.23 -17.06
N ASP A 325 -21.80 14.55 -18.36
CA ASP A 325 -22.99 14.58 -19.23
C ASP A 325 -23.04 13.40 -20.21
N THR A 326 -21.90 12.76 -20.50
CA THR A 326 -21.78 11.73 -21.54
C THR A 326 -21.65 10.34 -20.92
N THR A 327 -22.62 9.48 -21.18
CA THR A 327 -22.70 8.11 -20.67
C THR A 327 -22.94 7.12 -21.81
N ILE A 328 -22.71 5.83 -21.57
CA ILE A 328 -23.01 4.78 -22.55
C ILE A 328 -24.51 4.68 -22.87
N LEU A 329 -25.37 5.25 -22.02
CA LEU A 329 -26.83 5.22 -22.18
C LEU A 329 -27.33 6.32 -23.12
N ASN A 330 -26.61 7.44 -23.22
CA ASN A 330 -27.01 8.59 -24.02
C ASN A 330 -26.05 8.91 -25.19
N SER A 331 -24.92 8.19 -25.30
CA SER A 331 -23.92 8.40 -26.35
C SER A 331 -23.50 7.09 -27.02
N GLN A 332 -24.02 6.87 -28.23
CA GLN A 332 -23.60 5.75 -29.09
C GLN A 332 -22.11 5.83 -29.44
N ALA A 333 -21.56 7.04 -29.56
CA ALA A 333 -20.13 7.24 -29.83
C ALA A 333 -19.28 6.71 -28.67
N LEU A 334 -19.66 7.01 -27.42
CA LEU A 334 -18.95 6.49 -26.24
C LEU A 334 -19.06 4.96 -26.15
N ALA A 335 -20.28 4.41 -26.29
CA ALA A 335 -20.50 2.97 -26.26
C ALA A 335 -19.67 2.24 -27.32
N SER A 336 -19.60 2.81 -28.53
CA SER A 336 -18.79 2.26 -29.64
C SER A 336 -17.30 2.33 -29.36
N ALA A 337 -16.80 3.48 -28.88
CA ALA A 337 -15.38 3.65 -28.55
C ALA A 337 -14.93 2.69 -27.43
N ILE A 338 -15.77 2.44 -26.43
CA ILE A 338 -15.49 1.47 -25.35
C ILE A 338 -15.47 0.04 -25.89
N SER A 339 -16.46 -0.35 -26.70
CA SER A 339 -16.52 -1.69 -27.30
C SER A 339 -15.33 -1.98 -28.22
N LEU A 340 -14.81 -0.95 -28.90
CA LEU A 340 -13.62 -1.02 -29.75
C LEU A 340 -12.31 -0.94 -28.96
N ARG A 341 -12.37 -0.79 -27.62
CA ARG A 341 -11.21 -0.61 -26.74
C ARG A 341 -10.33 0.59 -27.12
N SER A 342 -10.96 1.61 -27.68
CA SER A 342 -10.31 2.83 -28.17
C SER A 342 -10.65 4.06 -27.33
N SER A 343 -11.36 3.90 -26.20
CA SER A 343 -11.72 5.03 -25.34
C SER A 343 -10.56 5.48 -24.44
N ARG A 344 -10.48 6.79 -24.20
CA ARG A 344 -9.46 7.45 -23.38
C ARG A 344 -10.10 8.53 -22.52
N ILE A 345 -9.67 8.65 -21.27
CA ILE A 345 -10.06 9.75 -20.38
C ILE A 345 -8.97 10.01 -19.35
N ALA A 346 -8.78 11.29 -18.98
CA ALA A 346 -7.92 11.69 -17.88
C ALA A 346 -8.69 12.52 -16.86
N CYS A 347 -8.56 12.18 -15.58
CA CYS A 347 -9.19 12.83 -14.44
C CYS A 347 -8.13 13.20 -13.40
N TYR A 348 -8.35 14.30 -12.67
CA TYR A 348 -7.49 14.72 -11.58
C TYR A 348 -8.29 14.93 -10.29
N SER A 349 -7.80 14.38 -9.18
CA SER A 349 -8.32 14.62 -7.83
C SER A 349 -7.38 15.52 -7.03
N ASN A 350 -7.89 16.26 -6.05
CA ASN A 350 -7.10 17.13 -5.18
C ASN A 350 -6.36 16.30 -4.10
N THR A 351 -5.42 15.47 -4.54
CA THR A 351 -4.69 14.53 -3.70
C THR A 351 -3.21 14.51 -4.06
N SER A 352 -2.36 14.17 -3.09
CA SER A 352 -0.97 13.73 -3.29
C SER A 352 -0.91 12.26 -3.73
N HIS A 353 0.29 11.78 -4.05
CA HIS A 353 0.52 10.43 -4.57
C HIS A 353 -0.12 9.33 -3.73
N SER A 354 0.14 9.33 -2.42
CA SER A 354 -0.37 8.28 -1.51
C SER A 354 -1.81 8.53 -1.05
N GLU A 355 -2.28 9.77 -1.06
CA GLU A 355 -3.67 10.10 -0.71
C GLU A 355 -4.68 9.48 -1.66
N GLN A 356 -4.27 9.11 -2.87
CA GLN A 356 -5.12 8.38 -3.81
C GLN A 356 -5.65 7.05 -3.25
N TYR A 357 -4.91 6.39 -2.34
CA TYR A 357 -5.38 5.17 -1.68
C TYR A 357 -6.56 5.40 -0.72
N PHE A 358 -6.77 6.64 -0.27
CA PHE A 358 -7.70 6.99 0.80
C PHE A 358 -8.49 8.27 0.47
N SER A 359 -8.84 8.45 -0.81
CA SER A 359 -9.60 9.61 -1.30
C SER A 359 -10.97 9.20 -1.86
N ASN A 360 -12.02 9.80 -1.30
CA ASN A 360 -13.37 9.65 -1.82
C ASN A 360 -13.53 10.25 -3.22
N GLU A 361 -12.79 11.33 -3.53
CA GLU A 361 -12.79 11.94 -4.87
C GLU A 361 -12.18 11.00 -5.90
N ASN A 362 -11.03 10.40 -5.59
CA ASN A 362 -10.39 9.40 -6.45
C ASN A 362 -11.31 8.20 -6.70
N ASN A 363 -11.95 7.68 -5.63
CA ASN A 363 -12.93 6.60 -5.74
C ASN A 363 -14.16 6.99 -6.59
N THR A 364 -14.60 8.24 -6.50
CA THR A 364 -15.73 8.75 -7.29
C THR A 364 -15.42 8.70 -8.78
N TYR A 365 -14.25 9.20 -9.20
CA TYR A 365 -13.80 9.12 -10.60
C TYR A 365 -13.63 7.67 -11.05
N LEU A 366 -13.04 6.83 -10.20
CA LEU A 366 -12.84 5.40 -10.47
C LEU A 366 -14.17 4.71 -10.77
N VAL A 367 -15.15 4.90 -9.89
CA VAL A 367 -16.47 4.28 -10.05
C VAL A 367 -17.20 4.86 -11.26
N LYS A 368 -17.21 6.20 -11.44
CA LYS A 368 -17.87 6.84 -12.58
C LYS A 368 -17.36 6.27 -13.90
N THR A 369 -16.05 6.21 -14.07
CA THR A 369 -15.42 5.76 -15.32
C THR A 369 -15.53 4.24 -15.53
N LEU A 370 -15.24 3.42 -14.52
CA LEU A 370 -15.36 1.95 -14.63
C LEU A 370 -16.80 1.49 -14.85
N SER A 371 -17.79 2.16 -14.24
CA SER A 371 -19.20 1.80 -14.46
C SER A 371 -19.59 1.96 -15.94
N GLN A 372 -19.04 2.97 -16.63
CA GLN A 372 -19.25 3.15 -18.07
C GLN A 372 -18.53 2.06 -18.87
N THR A 373 -17.23 1.82 -18.63
CA THR A 373 -16.46 0.90 -19.46
C THR A 373 -16.85 -0.56 -19.30
N LEU A 374 -17.35 -0.94 -18.12
CA LEU A 374 -17.83 -2.28 -17.82
C LEU A 374 -19.36 -2.42 -17.91
N ASN A 375 -20.09 -1.34 -18.24
CA ASN A 375 -21.55 -1.28 -18.26
C ASN A 375 -22.16 -1.89 -16.98
N TYR A 376 -21.69 -1.49 -15.80
CA TYR A 376 -22.09 -2.18 -14.57
C TYR A 376 -21.98 -1.33 -13.31
N ASN A 377 -23.02 -1.38 -12.47
CA ASN A 377 -23.02 -0.95 -11.07
C ASN A 377 -24.27 -1.54 -10.40
N ARG A 378 -24.09 -2.61 -9.61
CA ARG A 378 -25.16 -3.43 -9.00
C ARG A 378 -26.15 -4.02 -10.03
N GLY A 379 -25.67 -4.25 -11.25
CA GLY A 379 -26.48 -4.64 -12.41
C GLY A 379 -25.95 -3.94 -13.67
N ASN A 380 -26.38 -4.40 -14.85
CA ASN A 380 -26.00 -3.76 -16.10
C ASN A 380 -26.65 -2.37 -16.21
N LEU A 381 -25.90 -1.32 -16.53
CA LEU A 381 -26.47 0.04 -16.59
C LEU A 381 -27.55 0.18 -17.67
N THR A 382 -27.43 -0.60 -18.75
CA THR A 382 -28.41 -0.66 -19.84
C THR A 382 -29.72 -1.35 -19.45
N ASP A 383 -29.77 -2.03 -18.30
CA ASP A 383 -31.01 -2.60 -17.76
C ASP A 383 -31.74 -1.53 -16.94
N SER A 384 -32.97 -1.20 -17.33
CA SER A 384 -33.82 -0.20 -16.68
C SER A 384 -34.17 -0.51 -15.22
N THR A 385 -34.01 -1.77 -14.78
CA THR A 385 -34.27 -2.19 -13.40
C THR A 385 -33.07 -1.99 -12.47
N THR A 386 -31.87 -1.78 -13.03
CA THR A 386 -30.65 -1.57 -12.27
C THR A 386 -30.77 -0.32 -11.39
N GLN A 387 -30.34 -0.46 -10.14
CA GLN A 387 -30.26 0.64 -9.17
C GLN A 387 -28.79 0.85 -8.79
N PRO A 388 -28.05 1.67 -9.55
CA PRO A 388 -26.64 1.92 -9.30
C PRO A 388 -26.41 2.51 -7.91
N LEU A 389 -25.34 2.09 -7.25
CA LEU A 389 -24.87 2.78 -6.06
C LEU A 389 -24.19 4.09 -6.46
N ASP A 390 -24.57 5.19 -5.80
CA ASP A 390 -24.00 6.52 -6.05
C ASP A 390 -22.45 6.49 -6.05
N PRO A 391 -21.76 7.06 -7.06
CA PRO A 391 -20.31 7.04 -7.14
C PRO A 391 -19.58 7.69 -5.97
N SER A 392 -20.20 8.67 -5.29
CA SER A 392 -19.65 9.33 -4.10
C SER A 392 -19.88 8.54 -2.80
N SER A 393 -20.69 7.47 -2.82
CA SER A 393 -20.92 6.61 -1.67
C SER A 393 -19.67 5.79 -1.32
N ASN A 394 -19.01 6.16 -0.22
CA ASN A 394 -17.80 5.53 0.28
C ASN A 394 -17.97 5.17 1.76
N ILE A 395 -17.59 3.94 2.15
CA ILE A 395 -17.62 3.45 3.54
C ILE A 395 -16.26 2.95 4.04
N TRP A 396 -15.24 2.86 3.19
CA TRP A 396 -13.92 2.33 3.51
C TRP A 396 -13.29 2.95 4.77
N LEU A 397 -13.56 4.23 5.05
CA LEU A 397 -13.02 4.94 6.21
C LEU A 397 -13.58 4.41 7.54
N LEU A 398 -14.84 3.98 7.57
CA LEU A 398 -15.46 3.39 8.76
C LEU A 398 -14.76 2.08 9.15
N ARG A 399 -14.47 1.22 8.16
CA ARG A 399 -13.68 0.00 8.35
C ARG A 399 -12.26 0.34 8.78
N ALA A 400 -11.63 1.34 8.17
CA ALA A 400 -10.30 1.79 8.58
C ALA A 400 -10.26 2.26 10.06
N PHE A 401 -11.28 2.96 10.55
CA PHE A 401 -11.39 3.33 11.97
C PHE A 401 -11.56 2.13 12.88
N CYS A 402 -12.34 1.11 12.48
CA CYS A 402 -12.47 -0.12 13.26
C CYS A 402 -11.12 -0.86 13.38
N ASN A 403 -10.34 -0.93 12.30
CA ASN A 403 -9.00 -1.52 12.31
C ASN A 403 -8.02 -0.67 13.15
N LEU A 404 -8.14 0.67 13.12
CA LEU A 404 -7.36 1.56 13.97
C LEU A 404 -7.62 1.30 15.46
N ILE A 405 -8.89 1.20 15.85
CA ILE A 405 -9.24 0.94 17.26
C ILE A 405 -8.71 -0.43 17.69
N SER A 406 -8.86 -1.45 16.83
CA SER A 406 -8.29 -2.79 17.07
C SER A 406 -6.77 -2.74 17.21
N MET A 407 -6.06 -2.00 16.34
CA MET A 407 -4.61 -1.81 16.42
C MET A 407 -4.20 -1.11 17.71
N VAL A 408 -4.88 -0.04 18.11
CA VAL A 408 -4.62 0.67 19.37
C VAL A 408 -4.86 -0.25 20.57
N CYS A 409 -5.87 -1.12 20.53
CA CYS A 409 -6.12 -2.10 21.57
C CYS A 409 -5.06 -3.21 21.60
N MET A 410 -4.57 -3.65 20.44
CA MET A 410 -3.43 -4.58 20.34
C MET A 410 -2.16 -3.97 20.97
N LEU A 411 -1.89 -2.70 20.70
CA LEU A 411 -0.76 -2.00 21.32
C LEU A 411 -1.01 -1.78 22.82
N GLY A 412 -2.27 -1.56 23.22
CA GLY A 412 -2.72 -1.45 24.60
C GLY A 412 -2.55 -2.72 25.42
N MET A 413 -2.85 -3.91 24.86
CA MET A 413 -2.73 -5.19 25.56
C MET A 413 -1.27 -5.57 25.90
N MET A 414 -0.29 -4.97 25.23
CA MET A 414 1.12 -5.20 25.53
C MET A 414 1.47 -4.80 26.98
N PHE A 415 0.91 -3.70 27.49
CA PHE A 415 1.20 -3.21 28.84
C PHE A 415 0.71 -4.14 29.96
N PRO A 416 -0.55 -4.62 29.99
CA PRO A 416 -0.96 -5.59 30.99
C PRO A 416 -0.22 -6.92 30.87
N ILE A 417 0.20 -7.37 29.67
CA ILE A 417 1.05 -8.55 29.51
C ILE A 417 2.40 -8.35 30.23
N ILE A 418 3.09 -7.24 29.95
CA ILE A 418 4.34 -6.89 30.64
C ILE A 418 4.11 -6.81 32.16
N GLY A 419 3.00 -6.19 32.58
CA GLY A 419 2.61 -6.05 33.97
C GLY A 419 2.34 -7.39 34.68
N LEU A 420 1.81 -8.40 33.99
CA LEU A 420 1.61 -9.75 34.51
C LEU A 420 2.93 -10.52 34.60
N LEU A 421 3.71 -10.50 33.52
CA LEU A 421 4.98 -11.20 33.44
C LEU A 421 5.93 -10.73 34.54
N THR A 422 6.13 -9.41 34.66
CA THR A 422 7.03 -8.81 35.67
C THR A 422 6.61 -9.06 37.13
N LYS A 423 5.38 -9.50 37.39
CA LYS A 423 4.94 -9.91 38.75
C LYS A 423 5.25 -11.37 39.07
N THR A 424 5.67 -12.17 38.08
CA THR A 424 6.12 -13.54 38.32
C THR A 424 7.52 -13.57 38.93
N ARG A 425 7.84 -14.62 39.70
CA ARG A 425 9.18 -14.78 40.29
C ARG A 425 10.31 -14.76 39.26
N PHE A 426 10.06 -15.33 38.08
CA PHE A 426 11.08 -15.43 37.02
C PHE A 426 11.46 -14.05 36.43
N PHE A 427 10.46 -13.20 36.15
CA PHE A 427 10.67 -11.89 35.52
C PHE A 427 10.71 -10.70 36.50
N ALA A 428 10.45 -10.91 37.80
CA ALA A 428 10.57 -9.85 38.81
C ALA A 428 11.89 -9.05 38.76
N PRO A 429 13.07 -9.66 38.48
CA PRO A 429 14.33 -8.92 38.33
C PRO A 429 14.37 -7.92 37.17
N CYS A 430 13.40 -7.95 36.25
CA CYS A 430 13.31 -6.98 35.15
C CYS A 430 12.73 -5.63 35.59
N ILE A 431 12.17 -5.53 36.80
CA ILE A 431 11.86 -4.23 37.40
C ILE A 431 13.13 -3.77 38.11
N ALA A 432 13.77 -2.73 37.57
CA ALA A 432 15.00 -2.20 38.11
C ALA A 432 14.77 -1.43 39.42
N GLU A 433 15.85 -1.25 40.17
CA GLU A 433 15.81 -0.52 41.43
C GLU A 433 15.44 0.95 41.22
N GLN A 434 14.73 1.51 42.21
CA GLN A 434 14.44 2.94 42.23
C GLN A 434 15.69 3.68 42.66
N TYR A 435 16.28 4.47 41.76
CA TYR A 435 17.35 5.38 42.14
C TYR A 435 16.73 6.61 42.80
N GLU A 436 17.10 6.88 44.06
CA GLU A 436 16.79 8.15 44.71
C GLU A 436 17.74 9.22 44.17
N SER A 437 17.24 10.05 43.26
CA SER A 437 18.01 11.17 42.72
C SER A 437 18.35 12.17 43.84
N LYS A 438 19.63 12.55 43.94
CA LYS A 438 20.05 13.68 44.79
C LYS A 438 19.73 15.05 44.17
N SER A 439 19.12 15.09 42.98
CA SER A 439 18.98 16.33 42.20
C SER A 439 17.77 17.17 42.61
N GLY A 440 18.00 18.48 42.78
CA GLY A 440 16.97 19.51 42.96
C GLY A 440 16.23 19.81 41.66
N GLY A 441 15.41 18.88 41.19
CA GLY A 441 14.50 19.09 40.05
C GLY A 441 15.19 19.36 38.71
N VAL A 442 14.37 19.37 37.64
CA VAL A 442 14.85 19.62 36.27
C VAL A 442 15.07 21.12 36.06
N ASN A 443 16.24 21.52 35.54
CA ASN A 443 16.47 22.89 35.09
C ASN A 443 15.45 23.28 34.00
N ARG A 444 14.54 24.20 34.33
CA ARG A 444 13.41 24.59 33.47
C ARG A 444 13.88 25.15 32.13
N THR A 445 14.91 26.00 32.13
CA THR A 445 15.44 26.62 30.92
C THR A 445 16.07 25.57 30.01
N ALA A 446 16.94 24.71 30.56
CA ALA A 446 17.56 23.63 29.81
C ALA A 446 16.52 22.67 29.22
N TYR A 447 15.47 22.32 29.98
CA TYR A 447 14.38 21.47 29.51
C TYR A 447 13.71 22.02 28.24
N TRP A 448 13.36 23.31 28.23
CA TRP A 448 12.69 23.92 27.07
C TRP A 448 13.64 24.10 25.89
N ILE A 449 14.92 24.39 26.12
CA ILE A 449 15.94 24.42 25.07
C ILE A 449 16.06 23.05 24.40
N PHE A 450 16.25 21.98 25.18
CA PHE A 450 16.33 20.62 24.62
C PHE A 450 15.03 20.17 23.97
N SER A 451 13.87 20.62 24.47
CA SER A 451 12.58 20.36 23.84
C SER A 451 12.49 21.03 22.48
N GLY A 452 12.88 22.31 22.37
CA GLY A 452 12.95 23.02 21.08
C GLY A 452 13.92 22.36 20.11
N LEU A 453 15.12 21.98 20.56
CA LEU A 453 16.09 21.23 19.76
C LEU A 453 15.53 19.89 19.28
N THR A 454 14.78 19.17 20.12
CA THR A 454 14.11 17.91 19.75
C THR A 454 13.15 18.13 18.59
N VAL A 455 12.32 19.18 18.65
CA VAL A 455 11.38 19.53 17.57
C VAL A 455 12.13 19.85 16.28
N VAL A 456 13.14 20.72 16.35
CA VAL A 456 13.95 21.12 15.19
C VAL A 456 14.64 19.92 14.56
N PHE A 457 15.32 19.08 15.35
CA PHE A 457 15.99 17.89 14.82
C PHE A 457 15.00 16.87 14.25
N THR A 458 13.80 16.75 14.80
CA THR A 458 12.76 15.88 14.25
C THR A 458 12.30 16.37 12.88
N ILE A 459 12.07 17.68 12.72
CA ILE A 459 11.75 18.30 11.42
C ILE A 459 12.88 18.06 10.43
N LEU A 460 14.12 18.35 10.80
CA LEU A 460 15.28 18.21 9.92
C LEU A 460 15.52 16.75 9.53
N ALA A 461 15.40 15.81 10.47
CA ALA A 461 15.54 14.38 10.20
C ALA A 461 14.52 13.88 9.19
N LEU A 462 13.23 14.22 9.38
CA LEU A 462 12.18 13.77 8.47
C LEU A 462 12.25 14.50 7.12
N TYR A 463 12.47 15.81 7.13
CA TYR A 463 12.65 16.59 5.90
C TYR A 463 13.79 16.01 5.07
N LYS A 464 14.91 15.66 5.71
CA LYS A 464 16.06 15.06 5.04
C LYS A 464 15.76 13.64 4.55
N ALA A 465 15.06 12.81 5.33
CA ALA A 465 14.64 11.48 4.91
C ALA A 465 13.70 11.52 3.70
N ASN A 466 12.78 12.48 3.66
CA ASN A 466 11.83 12.68 2.56
C ASN A 466 12.50 13.30 1.30
N THR A 467 13.42 14.25 1.46
CA THR A 467 14.04 14.97 0.32
C THR A 467 15.28 14.30 -0.26
N LEU A 468 16.01 13.50 0.51
CA LEU A 468 17.14 12.68 0.04
C LEU A 468 16.75 11.24 -0.30
N GLY A 469 15.49 10.97 -0.65
CA GLY A 469 15.06 9.63 -1.06
C GLY A 469 16.10 8.94 -1.97
N PRO A 470 16.25 7.63 -1.82
CA PRO A 470 17.47 6.92 -1.47
C PRO A 470 18.54 6.98 -2.56
N THR A 471 19.28 8.08 -2.71
CA THR A 471 20.43 8.09 -3.64
C THR A 471 21.49 7.05 -3.22
N TRP A 472 21.67 6.84 -1.92
CA TRP A 472 22.62 5.89 -1.33
C TRP A 472 21.99 4.54 -0.90
N ALA A 473 20.66 4.34 -1.03
CA ALA A 473 19.99 3.03 -0.86
C ALA A 473 19.36 2.49 -2.16
N SER A 474 19.54 3.19 -3.28
CA SER A 474 19.33 2.64 -4.62
C SER A 474 20.20 1.39 -4.78
N GLY A 475 19.70 0.39 -5.52
CA GLY A 475 20.15 -1.02 -5.47
C GLY A 475 21.65 -1.29 -5.62
N ALA A 476 22.47 -0.32 -6.03
CA ALA A 476 23.93 -0.40 -6.09
C ALA A 476 24.66 -0.18 -4.74
N HIS A 477 23.95 0.18 -3.66
CA HIS A 477 24.58 0.64 -2.40
C HIS A 477 24.05 -0.05 -1.11
N LYS A 478 23.22 -1.09 -1.22
CA LYS A 478 22.81 -1.88 -0.04
C LYS A 478 24.03 -2.59 0.54
N PHE A 479 24.37 -2.32 1.80
CA PHE A 479 25.53 -2.93 2.46
C PHE A 479 25.17 -3.44 3.87
N PRO A 480 25.17 -4.77 4.13
CA PRO A 480 25.33 -5.89 3.18
C PRO A 480 24.00 -6.23 2.47
N PRO A 481 24.01 -6.44 1.14
CA PRO A 481 22.78 -6.59 0.34
C PRO A 481 21.99 -7.89 0.64
N ASN A 482 22.68 -8.90 1.18
CA ASN A 482 22.07 -10.19 1.55
C ASN A 482 21.48 -10.19 2.97
N ILE A 483 21.72 -9.13 3.76
CA ILE A 483 21.21 -9.00 5.12
C ILE A 483 20.01 -8.05 5.15
N PHE A 484 20.11 -6.91 4.47
CA PHE A 484 19.04 -5.91 4.40
C PHE A 484 18.32 -5.98 3.05
N LYS A 485 17.39 -6.94 2.93
CA LYS A 485 16.76 -7.35 1.67
C LYS A 485 15.52 -6.55 1.27
N LEU A 486 14.96 -5.75 2.17
CA LEU A 486 13.72 -5.01 1.88
C LEU A 486 13.90 -4.06 0.69
N VAL A 487 12.81 -3.84 -0.04
CA VAL A 487 12.76 -2.88 -1.14
C VAL A 487 13.25 -1.51 -0.68
N THR A 488 14.01 -0.83 -1.52
CA THR A 488 14.70 0.44 -1.27
C THR A 488 13.77 1.55 -0.78
N THR A 489 12.46 1.45 -1.02
CA THR A 489 11.46 2.38 -0.48
C THR A 489 11.31 2.29 1.06
N SER A 490 11.65 1.16 1.69
CA SER A 490 11.67 1.02 3.15
C SER A 490 12.76 1.86 3.82
N ALA A 491 13.79 2.26 3.06
CA ALA A 491 14.96 2.97 3.58
C ALA A 491 14.64 4.31 4.24
N ILE A 492 13.53 4.97 3.89
CA ILE A 492 13.17 6.26 4.47
C ILE A 492 12.92 6.14 5.98
N ALA A 493 12.29 5.05 6.42
CA ALA A 493 12.11 4.77 7.84
C ALA A 493 13.47 4.55 8.54
N ASP A 494 14.37 3.79 7.93
CA ASP A 494 15.71 3.54 8.45
C ASP A 494 16.47 4.85 8.68
N TRP A 495 16.42 5.77 7.71
CA TRP A 495 17.15 7.04 7.79
C TRP A 495 16.58 8.03 8.75
N PHE A 496 15.25 8.09 8.82
CA PHE A 496 14.61 8.85 9.85
C PHE A 496 15.07 8.39 11.24
N ILE A 497 15.07 7.07 11.50
CA ILE A 497 15.50 6.52 12.79
C ILE A 497 17.00 6.70 13.05
N ILE A 498 17.87 6.55 12.05
CA ILE A 498 19.31 6.85 12.16
C ILE A 498 19.52 8.31 12.59
N MET A 499 18.89 9.25 11.89
CA MET A 499 19.04 10.68 12.15
C MET A 499 18.46 11.08 13.51
N ILE A 500 17.30 10.51 13.88
CA ILE A 500 16.71 10.71 15.20
C ILE A 500 17.58 10.12 16.31
N SER A 501 18.22 8.96 16.09
CA SER A 501 19.15 8.36 17.04
C SER A 501 20.40 9.23 17.26
N ILE A 502 21.01 9.72 16.18
CA ILE A 502 22.16 10.65 16.25
C ILE A 502 21.76 11.94 16.97
N SER A 503 20.63 12.52 16.61
CA SER A 503 20.07 13.72 17.25
C SER A 503 19.80 13.48 18.74
N SER A 504 19.26 12.31 19.07
CA SER A 504 19.01 11.89 20.46
C SER A 504 20.30 11.75 21.26
N LEU A 505 21.38 11.25 20.64
CA LEU A 505 22.70 11.17 21.27
C LEU A 505 23.26 12.56 21.56
N ILE A 506 23.17 13.49 20.61
CA ILE A 506 23.61 14.89 20.79
C ILE A 506 22.84 15.55 21.93
N ILE A 507 21.51 15.40 21.95
CA ILE A 507 20.66 15.93 23.01
C ILE A 507 21.01 15.30 24.36
N LEU A 508 21.22 13.98 24.41
CA LEU A 508 21.61 13.26 25.62
C LEU A 508 22.94 13.77 26.17
N ILE A 509 23.96 13.93 25.33
CA ILE A 509 25.27 14.48 25.73
C ILE A 509 25.09 15.88 26.34
N GLY A 510 24.31 16.75 25.68
CA GLY A 510 23.99 18.07 26.19
C GLY A 510 23.30 18.02 27.56
N LYS A 511 22.28 17.18 27.71
CA LYS A 511 21.56 17.00 28.99
C LYS A 511 22.48 16.47 30.09
N VAL A 512 23.37 15.53 29.78
CA VAL A 512 24.36 14.99 30.73
C VAL A 512 25.34 16.07 31.19
N LEU A 513 25.85 16.90 30.28
CA LEU A 513 26.76 18.00 30.62
C LEU A 513 26.08 19.04 31.52
N VAL A 514 24.84 19.41 31.21
CA VAL A 514 24.05 20.33 32.05
C VAL A 514 23.75 19.71 33.42
N SER A 515 23.38 18.43 33.47
CA SER A 515 23.14 17.71 34.74
C SER A 515 24.40 17.69 35.59
N LYS A 516 25.56 17.36 35.00
CA LYS A 516 26.84 17.30 35.71
C LYS A 516 27.23 18.67 36.25
N LYS A 517 27.01 19.75 35.48
CA LYS A 517 27.30 21.12 35.91
C LYS A 517 26.35 21.62 37.01
N SER A 518 25.08 21.24 36.96
CA SER A 518 24.05 21.75 37.90
C SER A 518 23.90 20.92 39.17
N THR A 519 24.18 19.62 39.12
CA THR A 519 23.89 18.68 40.23
C THR A 519 25.11 17.84 40.65
N GLY A 520 26.22 17.91 39.90
CA GLY A 520 27.39 17.05 40.10
C GLY A 520 27.27 15.64 39.55
N GLU A 521 26.05 15.18 39.19
CA GLU A 521 25.78 13.84 38.65
C GLU A 521 25.38 13.88 37.16
N SER A 522 25.68 12.82 36.42
CA SER A 522 25.33 12.71 35.00
C SER A 522 23.84 12.42 34.74
N GLY A 523 23.08 11.98 35.75
CA GLY A 523 21.71 11.50 35.59
C GLY A 523 21.58 10.15 34.86
N LEU A 524 22.70 9.54 34.41
CA LEU A 524 22.67 8.26 33.67
C LEU A 524 22.33 7.06 34.56
N ARG A 525 22.59 7.16 35.87
CA ARG A 525 22.34 6.08 36.83
C ARG A 525 20.85 5.79 37.00
N GLU A 526 20.01 6.83 36.96
CA GLU A 526 18.55 6.72 37.06
C GLU A 526 17.93 5.83 35.97
N MET A 527 18.61 5.70 34.84
CA MET A 527 18.12 4.94 33.67
C MET A 527 18.42 3.44 33.71
N ASN A 528 19.13 2.96 34.74
CA ASN A 528 19.50 1.55 34.91
C ASN A 528 20.12 0.93 33.65
N ILE A 529 21.12 1.62 33.09
CA ILE A 529 21.85 1.20 31.89
C ILE A 529 22.62 -0.10 32.16
N LYS A 530 23.29 -0.19 33.32
CA LYS A 530 24.03 -1.38 33.73
C LYS A 530 23.05 -2.44 34.24
N MET A 531 23.10 -3.64 33.66
CA MET A 531 22.33 -4.79 34.14
C MET A 531 23.08 -6.10 33.93
N LYS A 532 22.70 -7.13 34.68
CA LYS A 532 23.20 -8.50 34.46
C LYS A 532 22.70 -9.01 33.10
N PHE A 533 23.56 -9.71 32.37
CA PHE A 533 23.20 -10.30 31.08
C PHE A 533 21.98 -11.23 31.15
N THR A 534 21.84 -11.97 32.26
CA THR A 534 20.65 -12.82 32.51
C THR A 534 19.34 -12.03 32.64
N VAL A 535 19.38 -10.78 33.12
CA VAL A 535 18.21 -9.89 33.19
C VAL A 535 17.89 -9.33 31.80
N PHE A 536 18.91 -9.02 31.01
CA PHE A 536 18.72 -8.63 29.61
C PHE A 536 18.02 -9.74 28.80
N LEU A 537 18.46 -11.00 28.92
CA LEU A 537 17.80 -12.14 28.26
C LEU A 537 16.34 -12.30 28.68
N LYS A 538 16.02 -12.04 29.95
CA LYS A 538 14.63 -12.05 30.43
C LYS A 538 13.81 -10.91 29.84
N MET A 539 14.36 -9.70 29.70
CA MET A 539 13.68 -8.60 29.02
C MET A 539 13.47 -8.88 27.53
N LEU A 540 14.46 -9.47 26.86
CA LEU A 540 14.33 -9.94 25.48
C LEU A 540 13.19 -10.96 25.36
N LEU A 541 13.12 -11.93 26.27
CA LEU A 541 12.03 -12.90 26.31
C LEU A 541 10.66 -12.25 26.56
N ILE A 542 10.55 -11.24 27.44
CA ILE A 542 9.31 -10.47 27.60
C ILE A 542 8.92 -9.81 26.27
N GLY A 543 9.88 -9.15 25.59
CA GLY A 543 9.66 -8.54 24.28
C GLY A 543 9.11 -9.54 23.27
N ILE A 544 9.75 -10.72 23.16
CA ILE A 544 9.30 -11.81 22.28
C ILE A 544 7.88 -12.27 22.63
N ILE A 545 7.58 -12.51 23.91
CA ILE A 545 6.23 -12.92 24.35
C ILE A 545 5.18 -11.87 23.99
N VAL A 546 5.50 -10.59 24.16
CA VAL A 546 4.59 -9.47 23.84
C VAL A 546 4.30 -9.42 22.34
N ILE A 547 5.33 -9.49 21.49
CA ILE A 547 5.17 -9.47 20.03
C ILE A 547 4.47 -10.74 19.54
N ALA A 548 4.80 -11.91 20.09
CA ALA A 548 4.11 -13.16 19.80
C ALA A 548 2.63 -13.10 20.20
N SER A 549 2.29 -12.46 21.32
CA SER A 549 0.90 -12.27 21.74
C SER A 549 0.13 -11.33 20.80
N ALA A 550 0.77 -10.25 20.35
CA ALA A 550 0.20 -9.34 19.36
C ALA A 550 -0.03 -10.05 18.01
N ASN A 551 0.95 -10.85 17.56
CA ASN A 551 0.83 -11.64 16.34
C ASN A 551 -0.21 -12.77 16.47
N ALA A 552 -0.31 -13.44 17.62
CA ALA A 552 -1.36 -14.42 17.87
C ALA A 552 -2.76 -13.78 17.77
N MET A 553 -2.91 -12.57 18.29
CA MET A 553 -4.16 -11.83 18.17
C MET A 553 -4.46 -11.44 16.72
N LEU A 554 -3.43 -11.06 15.95
CA LEU A 554 -3.58 -10.84 14.50
C LEU A 554 -4.11 -12.11 13.80
N VAL A 555 -3.46 -13.26 14.02
CA VAL A 555 -3.87 -14.55 13.42
C VAL A 555 -5.32 -14.89 13.76
N ILE A 556 -5.76 -14.64 15.00
CA ILE A 556 -7.14 -14.88 15.42
C ILE A 556 -8.10 -13.96 14.65
N ILE A 557 -7.86 -12.66 14.57
CA ILE A 557 -8.78 -11.74 13.87
C ILE A 557 -8.76 -11.92 12.35
N GLU A 558 -7.63 -12.31 11.77
CA GLU A 558 -7.57 -12.67 10.36
C GLU A 558 -8.40 -13.92 10.09
N ARG A 559 -8.29 -14.94 10.94
CA ARG A 559 -9.05 -16.19 10.77
C ARG A 559 -10.55 -16.02 11.00
N LEU A 560 -10.94 -15.23 12.00
CA LEU A 560 -12.35 -15.04 12.35
C LEU A 560 -13.05 -14.00 11.48
N PHE A 561 -12.35 -12.94 11.09
CA PHE A 561 -12.96 -11.73 10.53
C PHE A 561 -12.31 -11.27 9.22
N ASN A 562 -11.22 -11.91 8.77
CA ASN A 562 -10.39 -11.44 7.66
C ASN A 562 -9.96 -9.96 7.83
N GLN A 563 -9.64 -9.59 9.07
CA GLN A 563 -9.20 -8.24 9.45
C GLN A 563 -7.80 -8.27 10.03
N ASP A 564 -7.15 -7.12 10.03
CA ASP A 564 -5.82 -6.92 10.58
C ASP A 564 -5.71 -5.58 11.31
N PHE A 565 -4.52 -5.31 11.84
CA PHE A 565 -4.25 -4.08 12.59
C PHE A 565 -3.68 -3.01 11.66
N ARG A 566 -4.52 -2.11 11.17
CA ARG A 566 -4.07 -1.05 10.25
C ARG A 566 -4.80 0.27 10.40
N PHE A 567 -4.11 1.33 10.02
CA PHE A 567 -4.69 2.62 9.68
C PHE A 567 -3.80 3.30 8.63
N PHE A 568 -4.36 3.56 7.45
CA PHE A 568 -3.63 4.04 6.28
C PHE A 568 -2.40 3.19 5.99
N GLN A 569 -1.19 3.77 5.96
CA GLN A 569 0.06 3.08 5.68
C GLN A 569 0.68 2.39 6.90
N THR A 570 0.18 2.63 8.12
CA THR A 570 0.64 1.90 9.31
C THR A 570 -0.15 0.62 9.43
N MET A 571 0.51 -0.52 9.24
CA MET A 571 -0.13 -1.84 9.32
C MET A 571 0.77 -2.87 10.00
N PHE A 572 0.11 -3.79 10.72
CA PHE A 572 0.67 -5.06 11.15
C PHE A 572 -0.17 -6.16 10.50
N SER A 573 0.44 -6.84 9.53
CA SER A 573 -0.17 -7.94 8.78
C SER A 573 0.68 -9.20 8.90
N ASP A 574 0.17 -10.30 8.36
CA ASP A 574 0.81 -11.60 8.44
C ASP A 574 2.16 -11.62 7.74
N MET A 575 3.04 -12.49 8.26
CA MET A 575 4.37 -12.72 7.72
C MET A 575 4.64 -14.22 7.71
N LYS A 576 5.15 -14.71 6.59
CA LYS A 576 5.72 -16.06 6.47
C LYS A 576 6.92 -16.18 7.42
N ILE A 577 7.25 -17.42 7.80
CA ILE A 577 8.41 -17.70 8.67
C ILE A 577 9.69 -17.06 8.09
N LYS A 578 9.89 -17.13 6.78
CA LYS A 578 11.03 -16.49 6.09
C LYS A 578 11.12 -14.98 6.34
N GLN A 579 9.98 -14.29 6.37
CA GLN A 579 9.91 -12.85 6.61
C GLN A 579 10.24 -12.50 8.06
N TRP A 580 9.87 -13.34 9.02
CA TRP A 580 10.33 -13.18 10.41
C TRP A 580 11.85 -13.33 10.53
N VAL A 581 12.47 -14.22 9.73
CA VAL A 581 13.94 -14.34 9.66
C VAL A 581 14.55 -13.09 9.04
N ASP A 582 13.99 -12.59 7.94
CA ASP A 582 14.43 -11.34 7.30
C ASP A 582 14.27 -10.11 8.22
N ALA A 583 13.36 -10.15 9.19
CA ALA A 583 13.16 -9.07 10.15
C ALA A 583 14.27 -8.99 11.23
N ILE A 584 14.97 -10.10 11.55
CA ILE A 584 15.92 -10.17 12.66
C ILE A 584 17.06 -9.12 12.56
N PRO A 585 17.74 -8.96 11.40
CA PRO A 585 18.78 -7.93 11.28
C PRO A 585 18.26 -6.52 11.55
N TYR A 586 17.06 -6.19 11.07
CA TYR A 586 16.41 -4.91 11.35
C TYR A 586 16.11 -4.76 12.84
N MET A 587 15.65 -5.81 13.52
CA MET A 587 15.37 -5.76 14.96
C MET A 587 16.63 -5.44 15.76
N ILE A 588 17.78 -6.01 15.38
CA ILE A 588 19.06 -5.77 16.05
C ILE A 588 19.51 -4.32 15.85
N VAL A 589 19.47 -3.82 14.61
CA VAL A 589 19.90 -2.44 14.29
C VAL A 589 18.98 -1.42 14.95
N PHE A 590 17.67 -1.58 14.81
CA PHE A 590 16.71 -0.67 15.44
C PHE A 590 16.76 -0.74 16.96
N PHE A 591 17.10 -1.88 17.55
CA PHE A 591 17.29 -1.97 19.00
C PHE A 591 18.37 -1.00 19.48
N VAL A 592 19.53 -0.97 18.80
CA VAL A 592 20.62 -0.03 19.14
C VAL A 592 20.14 1.42 19.03
N MET A 593 19.40 1.74 17.97
CA MET A 593 18.88 3.10 17.73
C MET A 593 17.83 3.50 18.78
N PHE A 594 16.82 2.66 19.00
CA PHE A 594 15.79 2.90 20.00
C PHE A 594 16.35 2.92 21.42
N PHE A 595 17.45 2.22 21.69
CA PHE A 595 18.14 2.30 22.97
C PHE A 595 18.69 3.72 23.22
N VAL A 596 19.36 4.32 22.24
CA VAL A 596 19.84 5.72 22.33
C VAL A 596 18.68 6.70 22.46
N ILE A 597 17.62 6.51 21.67
CA ILE A 597 16.40 7.33 21.74
C ILE A 597 15.75 7.20 23.14
N SER A 598 15.69 5.99 23.69
CA SER A 598 15.18 5.70 25.04
C SER A 598 15.95 6.42 26.13
N LEU A 599 17.28 6.46 26.03
CA LEU A 599 18.11 7.22 26.96
C LEU A 599 17.78 8.72 26.90
N SER A 600 17.67 9.29 25.69
CA SER A 600 17.37 10.72 25.54
C SER A 600 15.98 11.10 26.06
N ILE A 601 14.96 10.30 25.74
CA ILE A 601 13.56 10.54 26.17
C ILE A 601 13.43 10.46 27.69
N ASN A 602 14.10 9.49 28.33
CA ASN A 602 13.93 9.22 29.75
C ASN A 602 14.92 9.98 30.65
N HIS A 603 15.89 10.71 30.09
CA HIS A 603 16.81 11.57 30.86
C HIS A 603 16.17 12.91 31.26
N SER A 604 16.34 13.29 32.54
CA SER A 604 15.90 14.57 33.12
C SER A 604 14.42 14.91 32.91
N THR A 605 13.54 13.93 33.12
CA THR A 605 12.10 14.14 32.97
C THR A 605 11.48 14.89 34.15
N ARG A 606 10.49 15.74 33.87
CA ARG A 606 9.88 16.60 34.88
C ARG A 606 9.06 15.82 35.90
N THR A 607 9.47 15.90 37.17
CA THR A 607 8.75 15.30 38.31
C THR A 607 7.77 16.26 38.98
N ASN A 608 7.84 17.56 38.68
CA ASN A 608 7.01 18.61 39.28
C ASN A 608 5.60 18.75 38.69
N ILE A 609 5.19 17.83 37.82
CA ILE A 609 3.88 17.81 37.15
C ILE A 609 3.27 16.42 37.28
N SER A 610 1.94 16.32 37.16
CA SER A 610 1.25 15.02 37.18
C SER A 610 1.77 14.10 36.07
N GLU A 611 1.83 12.80 36.35
CA GLU A 611 2.31 11.77 35.41
C GLU A 611 1.61 11.83 34.03
N ARG A 612 0.31 12.14 34.00
CA ARG A 612 -0.47 12.29 32.76
C ARG A 612 0.01 13.46 31.90
N LYS A 613 0.22 14.63 32.53
CA LYS A 613 0.76 15.82 31.85
C LYS A 613 2.19 15.60 31.35
N GLU A 614 3.01 14.90 32.14
CA GLU A 614 4.37 14.56 31.73
C GLU A 614 4.36 13.65 30.51
N MET A 615 3.58 12.57 30.52
CA MET A 615 3.44 11.67 29.38
C MET A 615 2.98 12.41 28.12
N PHE A 616 1.96 13.26 28.25
CA PHE A 616 1.45 14.07 27.14
C PHE A 616 2.54 14.99 26.57
N LEU A 617 3.25 15.72 27.42
CA LEU A 617 4.35 16.59 26.98
C LEU A 617 5.46 15.81 26.29
N THR A 618 5.84 14.63 26.81
CA THR A 618 6.85 13.77 26.18
C THR A 618 6.43 13.34 24.78
N ILE A 619 5.18 12.92 24.59
CA ILE A 619 4.66 12.53 23.26
C ILE A 619 4.69 13.73 22.32
N ILE A 620 4.12 14.86 22.74
CA ILE A 620 4.02 16.06 21.91
C ILE A 620 5.41 16.55 21.50
N ILE A 621 6.34 16.73 22.44
CA ILE A 621 7.68 17.28 22.14
C ILE A 621 8.45 16.41 21.15
N ASN A 622 8.33 15.07 21.26
CA ASN A 622 9.05 14.14 20.39
C ASN A 622 8.31 13.85 19.06
N SER A 623 7.07 14.34 18.86
CA SER A 623 6.26 14.02 17.67
C SER A 623 5.82 15.24 16.88
N ILE A 624 5.71 16.41 17.53
CA ILE A 624 5.18 17.63 16.90
C ILE A 624 6.01 18.08 15.71
N GLY A 625 7.31 17.79 15.67
CA GLY A 625 8.15 18.07 14.49
C GLY A 625 7.67 17.35 13.23
N VAL A 626 7.25 16.08 13.35
CA VAL A 626 6.69 15.31 12.23
C VAL A 626 5.39 15.93 11.74
N TRP A 627 4.49 16.29 12.65
CA TRP A 627 3.21 16.90 12.31
C TRP A 627 3.34 18.31 11.76
N LEU A 628 4.25 19.13 12.29
CA LEU A 628 4.53 20.48 11.76
C LEU A 628 5.06 20.40 10.35
N LEU A 629 6.00 19.47 10.07
CA LEU A 629 6.50 19.28 8.72
C LEU A 629 5.39 18.86 7.74
N PHE A 630 4.51 17.97 8.17
CA PHE A 630 3.34 17.57 7.39
C PHE A 630 2.41 18.76 7.12
N ILE A 631 2.00 19.50 8.15
CA ILE A 631 1.11 20.66 8.01
C ILE A 631 1.73 21.72 7.09
N ILE A 632 3.03 22.03 7.26
CA ILE A 632 3.73 22.96 6.37
C ILE A 632 3.69 22.44 4.93
N SER A 633 3.97 21.15 4.71
CA SER A 633 3.94 20.56 3.37
C SER A 633 2.56 20.63 2.73
N GLN A 634 1.50 20.42 3.52
CA GLN A 634 0.11 20.55 3.06
C GLN A 634 -0.27 22.01 2.76
N LEU A 635 0.10 22.97 3.61
CA LEU A 635 -0.16 24.39 3.37
C LEU A 635 0.54 24.90 2.10
N MET A 636 1.71 24.35 1.77
CA MET A 636 2.44 24.71 0.55
C MET A 636 1.75 24.21 -0.74
N THR A 637 0.76 23.31 -0.66
CA THR A 637 -0.05 22.89 -1.82
C THR A 637 -1.05 23.96 -2.29
N ILE A 638 -1.35 24.97 -1.46
CA ILE A 638 -2.21 26.10 -1.82
C ILE A 638 -1.62 26.85 -3.04
N ASN A 639 -0.30 27.00 -3.07
CA ASN A 639 0.45 27.57 -4.20
C ASN A 639 1.32 26.49 -4.85
N TRP A 640 0.69 25.38 -5.25
CA TRP A 640 1.38 24.23 -5.86
C TRP A 640 2.17 24.64 -7.11
N ASN A 641 3.48 24.38 -7.09
CA ASN A 641 4.41 24.67 -8.18
C ASN A 641 4.97 23.38 -8.83
N GLY A 642 4.33 22.22 -8.57
CA GLY A 642 4.81 20.91 -9.01
C GLY A 642 5.80 20.24 -8.04
N VAL A 643 6.31 20.92 -7.02
CA VAL A 643 7.29 20.34 -6.09
C VAL A 643 6.79 20.46 -4.65
N PRO A 644 6.68 19.35 -3.91
CA PRO A 644 6.27 19.39 -2.52
C PRO A 644 7.41 19.95 -1.67
N PHE A 645 7.06 20.70 -0.62
CA PHE A 645 8.06 21.12 0.38
C PHE A 645 8.75 19.92 1.03
N SER A 646 7.98 18.89 1.39
CA SER A 646 8.49 17.59 1.81
C SER A 646 7.60 16.49 1.26
N ASP A 647 8.18 15.47 0.62
CA ASP A 647 7.43 14.38 0.03
C ASP A 647 7.06 13.31 1.07
N PHE A 648 5.77 13.23 1.40
CA PHE A 648 5.23 12.28 2.37
C PHE A 648 4.86 10.92 1.76
N THR A 649 5.11 10.68 0.47
CA THR A 649 4.69 9.47 -0.25
C THR A 649 5.05 8.17 0.49
N LEU A 650 6.20 8.14 1.17
CA LEU A 650 6.71 6.96 1.87
C LEU A 650 6.81 7.15 3.40
N SER A 651 6.28 8.25 3.95
CA SER A 651 6.42 8.59 5.37
C SER A 651 5.11 8.96 6.08
N TYR A 652 3.94 8.76 5.43
CA TYR A 652 2.63 8.91 6.10
C TYR A 652 2.50 8.06 7.36
N SER A 653 3.08 6.86 7.38
CA SER A 653 3.07 5.98 8.56
C SER A 653 3.69 6.64 9.80
N MET A 654 4.65 7.55 9.62
CA MET A 654 5.35 8.24 10.71
C MET A 654 4.45 9.20 11.50
N LEU A 655 3.39 9.72 10.87
CA LEU A 655 2.40 10.58 11.55
C LEU A 655 1.78 9.89 12.77
N PHE A 656 1.64 8.56 12.68
CA PHE A 656 1.09 7.72 13.74
C PHE A 656 2.17 6.92 14.49
N PHE A 657 3.17 6.40 13.77
CA PHE A 657 4.15 5.49 14.37
C PHE A 657 5.12 6.19 15.33
N VAL A 658 5.51 7.43 15.05
CA VAL A 658 6.41 8.21 15.94
C VAL A 658 5.80 8.46 17.32
N PRO A 659 4.60 9.06 17.46
CA PRO A 659 4.00 9.26 18.78
C PRO A 659 3.76 7.93 19.52
N LEU A 660 3.47 6.85 18.80
CA LEU A 660 3.30 5.52 19.38
C LEU A 660 4.59 4.98 20.01
N THR A 661 5.71 5.02 19.28
CA THR A 661 6.99 4.52 19.81
C THR A 661 7.47 5.32 21.01
N VAL A 662 7.25 6.64 21.01
CA VAL A 662 7.53 7.51 22.16
C VAL A 662 6.68 7.10 23.38
N PHE A 663 5.37 6.88 23.17
CA PHE A 663 4.48 6.44 24.23
C PHE A 663 4.87 5.08 24.81
N ILE A 664 5.12 4.08 23.97
CA ILE A 664 5.54 2.74 24.39
C ILE A 664 6.83 2.84 25.20
N ASN A 665 7.83 3.55 24.69
CA ASN A 665 9.12 3.72 25.34
C ASN A 665 8.95 4.32 26.74
N ARG A 666 8.26 5.45 26.84
CA ARG A 666 8.06 6.15 28.12
C ARG A 666 7.20 5.34 29.08
N LYS A 667 6.16 4.66 28.58
CA LYS A 667 5.24 3.86 29.41
C LYS A 667 5.94 2.62 29.98
N VAL A 668 6.68 1.90 29.15
CA VAL A 668 7.45 0.72 29.57
C VAL A 668 8.56 1.13 30.54
N TYR A 669 9.26 2.24 30.30
CA TYR A 669 10.24 2.77 31.25
C TYR A 669 9.61 3.04 32.63
N LYS A 670 8.42 3.63 32.70
CA LYS A 670 7.71 3.84 33.98
C LYS A 670 7.32 2.53 34.68
N MET A 671 7.14 1.45 33.94
CA MET A 671 6.79 0.14 34.49
C MET A 671 8.02 -0.64 34.98
N THR A 672 9.15 -0.55 34.27
CA THR A 672 10.34 -1.37 34.53
C THR A 672 11.49 -0.58 35.14
N ARG A 673 11.45 0.75 35.12
CA ARG A 673 12.55 1.66 35.50
C ARG A 673 13.83 1.39 34.71
N SER A 674 13.69 0.89 33.49
CA SER A 674 14.81 0.49 32.65
C SER A 674 14.54 0.83 31.19
N VAL A 675 15.56 1.35 30.51
CA VAL A 675 15.48 1.80 29.10
C VAL A 675 15.44 0.67 28.08
N TRP A 676 15.75 -0.56 28.48
CA TRP A 676 16.01 -1.69 27.59
C TRP A 676 14.74 -2.30 26.98
N LEU A 677 13.73 -2.62 27.81
CA LEU A 677 12.53 -3.33 27.33
C LEU A 677 11.72 -2.49 26.32
N GLY A 678 11.59 -1.19 26.57
CA GLY A 678 10.89 -0.29 25.64
C GLY A 678 11.60 -0.18 24.28
N ALA A 679 12.94 -0.18 24.29
CA ALA A 679 13.74 -0.18 23.06
C ALA A 679 13.60 -1.48 22.27
N LEU A 680 13.66 -2.63 22.94
CA LEU A 680 13.46 -3.95 22.34
C LEU A 680 12.10 -4.06 21.64
N ILE A 681 11.03 -3.64 22.34
CA ILE A 681 9.67 -3.70 21.80
C ILE A 681 9.50 -2.80 20.58
N ASN A 682 9.96 -1.55 20.64
CA ASN A 682 9.85 -0.62 19.51
C ASN A 682 10.64 -1.12 18.30
N ALA A 683 11.82 -1.71 18.51
CA ALA A 683 12.61 -2.31 17.44
C ALA A 683 11.85 -3.44 16.75
N MET A 684 11.28 -4.37 17.52
CA MET A 684 10.48 -5.48 16.96
C MET A 684 9.23 -4.99 16.22
N LEU A 685 8.52 -3.99 16.76
CA LEU A 685 7.34 -3.41 16.11
C LEU A 685 7.70 -2.72 14.79
N LEU A 686 8.76 -1.92 14.74
CA LEU A 686 9.17 -1.24 13.51
C LEU A 686 9.61 -2.27 12.45
N SER A 687 10.40 -3.28 12.84
CA SER A 687 10.80 -4.34 11.91
C SER A 687 9.60 -5.09 11.36
N TRP A 688 8.60 -5.40 12.19
CA TRP A 688 7.38 -6.05 11.73
C TRP A 688 6.62 -5.17 10.72
N ILE A 689 6.40 -3.89 11.02
CA ILE A 689 5.73 -2.97 10.09
C ILE A 689 6.46 -2.96 8.74
N LEU A 690 7.77 -2.72 8.74
CA LEU A 690 8.53 -2.58 7.49
C LEU A 690 8.50 -3.85 6.65
N VAL A 691 8.66 -5.02 7.27
CA VAL A 691 8.70 -6.28 6.52
C VAL A 691 7.32 -6.66 5.99
N CYS A 692 6.26 -6.54 6.80
CA CYS A 692 4.91 -6.92 6.37
C CYS A 692 4.28 -5.91 5.40
N SER A 693 4.66 -4.62 5.49
CA SER A 693 4.12 -3.58 4.62
C SER A 693 4.79 -3.49 3.26
N THR A 694 5.93 -4.19 3.09
CA THR A 694 6.74 -4.12 1.89
C THR A 694 7.06 -5.52 1.35
N GLY A 695 8.28 -5.74 0.87
CA GLY A 695 8.72 -6.98 0.26
C GLY A 695 10.20 -6.93 -0.08
N THR A 696 10.68 -7.93 -0.79
CA THR A 696 12.09 -8.08 -1.20
C THR A 696 12.25 -7.94 -2.71
N ALA A 697 11.27 -7.35 -3.40
CA ALA A 697 11.19 -7.28 -4.85
C ALA A 697 12.27 -6.44 -5.57
N ASP A 698 13.31 -5.94 -4.92
CA ASP A 698 14.42 -5.28 -5.62
C ASP A 698 15.49 -6.25 -6.13
N GLY A 699 15.41 -7.52 -5.75
CA GLY A 699 16.31 -8.59 -6.18
C GLY A 699 15.65 -9.96 -5.99
N TYR A 700 16.27 -10.99 -6.55
CA TYR A 700 15.86 -12.37 -6.35
C TYR A 700 16.56 -12.95 -5.13
N TYR A 701 15.81 -13.52 -4.19
CA TYR A 701 16.33 -14.03 -2.91
C TYR A 701 16.02 -15.51 -2.64
N GLY A 702 15.73 -16.29 -3.68
CA GLY A 702 15.39 -17.71 -3.54
C GLY A 702 14.04 -17.92 -2.84
N GLN A 703 13.58 -19.18 -2.81
CA GLN A 703 12.29 -19.54 -2.23
C GLN A 703 12.43 -20.34 -0.93
N ASN A 704 13.54 -21.05 -0.76
CA ASN A 704 13.74 -21.92 0.39
C ASN A 704 14.55 -21.23 1.51
N LEU A 705 14.44 -21.76 2.73
CA LEU A 705 15.05 -21.15 3.91
C LEU A 705 16.59 -21.19 3.87
N LEU A 706 17.19 -22.19 3.21
CA LEU A 706 18.64 -22.33 3.10
C LEU A 706 19.23 -21.28 2.14
N ASP A 707 18.63 -21.07 0.97
CA ASP A 707 19.01 -20.00 0.04
C ASP A 707 18.93 -18.63 0.72
N ILE A 708 17.89 -18.43 1.52
CA ILE A 708 17.64 -17.16 2.22
C ILE A 708 18.67 -16.89 3.33
N ILE A 709 19.10 -17.92 4.06
CA ILE A 709 20.05 -17.80 5.18
C ILE A 709 21.50 -17.81 4.67
N PHE A 710 21.81 -18.68 3.71
CA PHE A 710 23.17 -18.99 3.29
C PHE A 710 23.51 -18.49 1.87
N GLY A 711 22.54 -18.04 1.08
CA GLY A 711 22.76 -17.56 -0.29
C GLY A 711 23.24 -18.65 -1.25
N ILE A 712 22.91 -19.90 -0.96
CA ILE A 712 23.28 -21.10 -1.74
C ILE A 712 22.17 -21.53 -2.69
#